data_AF-A0A1K1MPD0-F1
#
_entry.id   AF-A0A1K1MPD0-F1
#
_cell.length_a   1.000
_cell.length_b   1.000
_cell.length_c   1.000
_cell.angle_alpha   90.00
_cell.angle_beta   90.00
_cell.angle_gamma   90.00
#
_symmetry.space_group_name_H-M   'P 1'
#
loop_
_entity.id
_entity.type
_entity.pdbx_description
1 polymer ?
#
loop_
_entity_poly.entity_id
_entity_poly.type
_entity_poly.pdbx_seq_one_letter_code
_entity_poly.pdbx_strand_id
1 'polypeptide(L)'
;MPTWFTKTLSALTAGICMLSAVSLPSVIPSAQVYAADFTEKDTVDGFYYELWNQNYEGEFDYENTENNGFTVSWRNIVDSFALKGESFERNTVYASQIKEYNITYDEDVDYMDGSGFSGVYGWMEDTNAYYEFYIVDSWGSWRPATGDVLGSFESNGITYDIYMNIRSQMGCFTETPVTYSYYSIARENLAEKTDGTCNIKNTINVVDHFKEWNKTGFDLGFMYDVGFSVQAYRSTGTAKVNSLEITKEITQQNNYGPDFAYTRHEPLTTDEEGRKVFIDFETENEKAGAPFTGTKASYDTDHSFSGEHSMLISGNDKAVRAFEYRIDPYDFSSKELVADLKLYHNSGRNVRFKFQIADLNSKTGFTRDLYSRTIPSGLWIDMEDLKFLLSNDRFANEVIRVIPEDPVDFCVDDFSLADSIDVNDKLTKKKNAVRGDLNRDGSVDIYDVVTLRRLLLMTEEHNVSFYQDVNGDCKLNIGDLAALTRFVIGKTKQIPEPEKEYLYFNDDFTETAGSTVFNVHSIEDTLGEEKTAVCSDGSFIAQWSDKTYYVISSLQRFEDLDKLNLKYSGTVKTDSCAVVGNESSAKICILAEFKNDSDTLTVLITDGADEADRLRWLDSPDDMKLIEIGGNEYYIDKNDELPDVIEPNRYIWIYPKENSIKTDELCTFDGEIDFTEILKYFGEEDFKPYSVKCSFVAHDTKGFAEFNEMICTDNSKAE
;
A
#
# COMPACT_ATOMS: atom_id res chain seq x y z
N MET A 1 38.10 26.22 36.37
CA MET A 1 37.19 25.45 37.25
C MET A 1 35.79 25.59 36.68
N PRO A 2 35.29 24.61 35.90
CA PRO A 2 33.89 24.59 35.45
C PRO A 2 33.02 23.97 36.57
N THR A 3 32.07 24.67 37.19
CA THR A 3 30.72 25.07 36.70
C THR A 3 29.74 23.89 36.55
N TRP A 4 29.05 23.57 37.66
CA TRP A 4 27.81 22.79 37.65
C TRP A 4 26.68 23.56 36.95
N PHE A 5 25.85 22.87 36.15
CA PHE A 5 24.49 23.32 35.82
C PHE A 5 23.51 22.13 35.72
N THR A 6 22.45 22.22 36.53
CA THR A 6 21.06 21.74 36.34
C THR A 6 20.77 20.42 35.60
N LYS A 7 20.27 19.43 36.35
CA LYS A 7 19.19 18.55 35.87
C LYS A 7 17.86 19.29 36.01
N THR A 8 17.12 19.48 34.91
CA THR A 8 15.76 20.04 34.94
C THR A 8 14.73 18.92 35.12
N LEU A 9 14.06 18.93 36.27
CA LEU A 9 12.85 18.17 36.52
C LEU A 9 11.65 18.97 35.98
N SER A 10 10.94 18.46 34.99
CA SER A 10 9.65 19.00 34.55
C SER A 10 8.51 18.09 35.01
N ALA A 11 7.85 18.51 36.09
CA ALA A 11 6.50 18.06 36.48
C ALA A 11 5.46 18.62 35.46
N LEU A 12 4.14 18.37 35.52
CA LEU A 12 3.27 18.23 36.71
C LEU A 12 1.85 17.81 36.29
N THR A 13 1.04 17.44 37.31
CA THR A 13 -0.46 17.39 37.35
C THR A 13 -1.08 16.12 36.72
N ALA A 14 -2.05 15.41 37.32
CA ALA A 14 -2.53 15.25 38.70
C ALA A 14 -3.42 13.97 38.79
N GLY A 15 -3.79 13.41 39.95
CA GLY A 15 -3.43 13.74 41.34
C GLY A 15 -4.04 12.74 42.34
N ILE A 16 -3.65 12.82 43.62
CA ILE A 16 -4.21 12.01 44.72
C ILE A 16 -4.56 12.94 45.89
N CYS A 17 -5.81 12.86 46.38
CA CYS A 17 -6.26 13.56 47.58
C CYS A 17 -6.43 12.61 48.77
N MET A 18 -5.59 12.85 49.80
CA MET A 18 -5.84 12.64 51.23
C MET A 18 -5.97 11.20 51.81
N LEU A 19 -5.63 11.14 53.10
CA LEU A 19 -5.41 9.95 53.93
C LEU A 19 -6.62 9.65 54.83
N SER A 20 -6.98 8.39 55.05
CA SER A 20 -6.80 7.70 56.35
C SER A 20 -7.47 6.31 56.45
N ALA A 21 -6.81 5.42 57.19
CA ALA A 21 -7.03 3.97 57.39
C ALA A 21 -8.47 3.42 57.59
N VAL A 22 -8.72 2.16 57.17
CA VAL A 22 -8.85 0.94 58.02
C VAL A 22 -9.25 -0.33 57.21
N SER A 23 -8.45 -1.41 57.34
CA SER A 23 -8.67 -2.87 57.09
C SER A 23 -9.57 -3.44 55.96
N LEU A 24 -8.93 -4.17 55.02
CA LEU A 24 -9.15 -5.57 54.50
C LEU A 24 -10.57 -6.18 54.34
N PRO A 25 -10.82 -7.17 53.42
CA PRO A 25 -9.87 -7.96 52.60
C PRO A 25 -10.25 -8.16 51.10
N SER A 26 -9.45 -8.99 50.41
CA SER A 26 -9.78 -9.87 49.26
C SER A 26 -9.55 -9.40 47.81
N VAL A 27 -8.69 -10.19 47.14
CA VAL A 27 -8.64 -10.58 45.71
C VAL A 27 -8.77 -9.49 44.65
N ILE A 28 -7.66 -9.24 43.94
CA ILE A 28 -7.61 -8.53 42.67
C ILE A 28 -6.96 -9.48 41.64
N PRO A 29 -7.64 -9.86 40.54
CA PRO A 29 -7.00 -10.40 39.34
C PRO A 29 -6.19 -9.29 38.64
N SER A 30 -5.02 -9.62 38.13
CA SER A 30 -4.07 -8.67 37.55
C SER A 30 -4.57 -8.00 36.27
N ALA A 31 -4.55 -6.66 36.24
CA ALA A 31 -4.39 -5.96 34.97
C ALA A 31 -2.97 -6.20 34.44
N GLN A 32 -2.85 -6.70 33.20
CA GLN A 32 -1.57 -6.67 32.50
C GLN A 32 -1.32 -5.23 32.01
N VAL A 33 -0.46 -4.52 32.74
CA VAL A 33 0.16 -3.30 32.22
C VAL A 33 1.29 -3.74 31.31
N TYR A 34 1.11 -3.61 29.99
CA TYR A 34 2.24 -3.61 29.06
C TYR A 34 3.06 -2.35 29.34
N ALA A 35 4.26 -2.53 29.89
CA ALA A 35 5.24 -1.45 29.97
C ALA A 35 5.82 -1.19 28.58
N ALA A 36 6.27 0.04 28.32
CA ALA A 36 6.98 0.35 27.09
C ALA A 36 8.36 -0.33 27.08
N ASP A 37 8.88 -0.61 25.88
CA ASP A 37 10.21 -1.18 25.72
C ASP A 37 11.31 -0.31 26.34
N PHE A 38 12.37 -0.96 26.80
CA PHE A 38 13.63 -0.27 27.04
C PHE A 38 14.29 0.09 25.71
N THR A 39 14.86 1.28 25.60
CA THR A 39 15.81 1.60 24.53
C THR A 39 16.85 2.58 25.04
N GLU A 40 18.13 2.23 24.93
CA GLU A 40 19.27 3.10 25.22
C GLU A 40 20.27 3.06 24.07
N LYS A 41 20.76 4.23 23.64
CA LYS A 41 21.77 4.35 22.60
C LYS A 41 22.66 5.56 22.80
N ASP A 42 23.95 5.39 22.55
CA ASP A 42 24.97 6.45 22.66
C ASP A 42 26.21 6.06 21.83
N THR A 43 27.25 6.90 21.85
CA THR A 43 28.55 6.63 21.20
C THR A 43 29.67 6.56 22.23
N VAL A 44 30.34 5.40 22.34
CA VAL A 44 31.45 5.16 23.27
C VAL A 44 32.67 4.66 22.50
N ASP A 45 33.83 5.26 22.77
CA ASP A 45 35.12 4.97 22.11
C ASP A 45 35.09 5.02 20.56
N GLY A 46 34.14 5.77 20.00
CA GLY A 46 33.95 5.93 18.56
C GLY A 46 32.97 4.95 17.92
N PHE A 47 32.39 4.04 18.70
CA PHE A 47 31.39 3.08 18.25
C PHE A 47 29.98 3.46 18.73
N TYR A 48 29.00 3.29 17.84
CA TYR A 48 27.59 3.28 18.19
C TYR A 48 27.30 2.03 19.03
N TYR A 49 26.45 2.16 20.06
CA TYR A 49 25.82 1.01 20.68
C TYR A 49 24.33 1.27 20.89
N GLU A 50 23.54 0.19 20.86
CA GLU A 50 22.11 0.22 21.09
C GLU A 50 21.69 -0.99 21.92
N LEU A 51 20.85 -0.74 22.92
CA LEU A 51 20.27 -1.70 23.82
C LEU A 51 18.76 -1.62 23.68
N TRP A 52 18.11 -2.76 23.50
CA TRP A 52 16.64 -2.87 23.50
C TRP A 52 16.22 -4.07 24.34
N ASN A 53 15.18 -3.89 25.16
CA ASN A 53 14.59 -4.96 25.97
C ASN A 53 13.07 -4.79 26.03
N GLN A 54 12.35 -5.79 25.52
CA GLN A 54 10.91 -5.71 25.32
C GLN A 54 10.16 -5.56 26.64
N ASN A 55 9.20 -4.63 26.67
CA ASN A 55 8.42 -4.24 27.85
C ASN A 55 9.23 -3.87 29.10
N TYR A 56 10.54 -3.60 29.01
CA TYR A 56 11.44 -3.48 30.17
C TYR A 56 11.36 -4.73 31.11
N GLU A 57 11.05 -5.91 30.57
CA GLU A 57 10.83 -7.11 31.39
C GLU A 57 12.16 -7.82 31.73
N GLY A 58 12.25 -8.38 32.93
CA GLY A 58 13.44 -9.10 33.40
C GLY A 58 14.59 -8.23 33.92
N GLU A 59 15.76 -8.84 34.05
CA GLU A 59 17.04 -8.17 34.34
C GLU A 59 17.84 -8.16 33.02
N PHE A 60 18.27 -6.99 32.55
CA PHE A 60 19.10 -6.81 31.35
C PHE A 60 20.16 -5.75 31.63
N ASP A 61 21.37 -6.20 31.95
CA ASP A 61 22.50 -5.35 32.34
C ASP A 61 23.56 -5.32 31.23
N TYR A 62 24.08 -4.14 30.92
CA TYR A 62 25.13 -3.92 29.92
C TYR A 62 26.23 -3.00 30.46
N GLU A 63 27.50 -3.32 30.18
CA GLU A 63 28.65 -2.47 30.50
C GLU A 63 29.67 -2.48 29.36
N ASN A 64 30.08 -1.30 28.88
CA ASN A 64 31.18 -1.16 27.92
C ASN A 64 32.52 -1.51 28.60
N THR A 65 33.36 -2.32 27.95
CA THR A 65 34.67 -2.74 28.48
C THR A 65 35.83 -2.26 27.60
N GLU A 66 37.06 -2.54 28.05
CA GLU A 66 38.29 -2.34 27.26
C GLU A 66 38.28 -3.10 25.91
N ASN A 67 39.17 -2.71 24.99
CA ASN A 67 39.31 -3.27 23.64
C ASN A 67 38.02 -3.18 22.78
N ASN A 68 37.24 -2.11 22.98
CA ASN A 68 35.90 -1.90 22.43
C ASN A 68 34.88 -2.98 22.80
N GLY A 69 35.21 -3.87 23.74
CA GLY A 69 34.32 -4.93 24.20
C GLY A 69 33.09 -4.43 24.96
N PHE A 70 32.28 -5.38 25.42
CA PHE A 70 31.19 -5.16 26.35
C PHE A 70 30.83 -6.46 27.08
N THR A 71 30.20 -6.34 28.24
CA THR A 71 29.48 -7.43 28.90
C THR A 71 27.99 -7.18 28.81
N VAL A 72 27.22 -8.24 28.58
CA VAL A 72 25.76 -8.25 28.73
C VAL A 72 25.33 -9.46 29.54
N SER A 73 24.37 -9.27 30.45
CA SER A 73 23.71 -10.36 31.16
C SER A 73 22.21 -10.16 31.15
N TRP A 74 21.48 -11.23 30.84
CA TRP A 74 20.02 -11.20 30.70
C TRP A 74 19.39 -12.30 31.54
N ARG A 75 18.21 -12.05 32.09
CA ARG A 75 17.47 -13.01 32.89
C ARG A 75 15.97 -12.70 32.96
N ASN A 76 15.15 -13.70 32.67
CA ASN A 76 13.68 -13.57 32.65
C ASN A 76 13.19 -12.45 31.73
N ILE A 77 13.93 -12.15 30.66
CA ILE A 77 13.55 -11.18 29.63
C ILE A 77 12.48 -11.78 28.70
N VAL A 78 11.78 -10.96 27.91
CA VAL A 78 10.90 -11.46 26.84
C VAL A 78 11.68 -11.56 25.53
N ASP A 79 12.20 -10.43 25.06
CA ASP A 79 13.06 -10.34 23.88
C ASP A 79 14.02 -9.15 24.10
N SER A 80 15.26 -9.26 23.65
CA SER A 80 16.30 -8.26 23.92
C SER A 80 17.51 -8.39 23.01
N PHE A 81 18.17 -7.27 22.72
CA PHE A 81 19.48 -7.25 22.09
C PHE A 81 20.41 -6.17 22.67
N ALA A 82 21.71 -6.45 22.61
CA ALA A 82 22.76 -5.44 22.73
C ALA A 82 23.60 -5.47 21.44
N LEU A 83 23.66 -4.34 20.74
CA LEU A 83 24.49 -4.13 19.55
C LEU A 83 25.62 -3.14 19.85
N LYS A 84 26.81 -3.40 19.29
CA LYS A 84 27.90 -2.42 19.21
C LYS A 84 28.55 -2.43 17.82
N GLY A 85 28.65 -1.26 17.20
CA GLY A 85 29.12 -1.11 15.83
C GLY A 85 29.07 0.33 15.34
N GLU A 86 28.41 0.55 14.20
CA GLU A 86 28.33 1.86 13.55
C GLU A 86 26.90 2.19 13.10
N SER A 87 26.51 3.46 13.31
CA SER A 87 25.32 4.08 12.72
C SER A 87 25.72 4.97 11.54
N PHE A 88 24.87 5.02 10.51
CA PHE A 88 25.09 5.80 9.29
C PHE A 88 24.13 7.00 9.23
N GLU A 89 24.51 8.05 8.50
CA GLU A 89 23.57 9.11 8.18
C GLU A 89 22.57 8.57 7.14
N ARG A 90 21.27 8.61 7.46
CA ARG A 90 20.20 8.03 6.61
C ARG A 90 20.30 8.52 5.17
N ASN A 91 20.11 7.60 4.22
CA ASN A 91 20.18 7.86 2.78
C ASN A 91 21.54 8.36 2.24
N THR A 92 22.67 8.13 2.94
CA THR A 92 24.01 8.59 2.49
C THR A 92 24.93 7.51 1.95
N VAL A 93 24.89 6.28 2.51
CA VAL A 93 25.74 5.15 2.11
C VAL A 93 24.86 3.98 1.75
N TYR A 94 24.78 3.66 0.46
CA TYR A 94 24.10 2.46 -0.03
C TYR A 94 25.00 1.23 0.15
N ALA A 95 24.45 0.06 0.47
CA ALA A 95 25.22 -1.13 0.82
C ALA A 95 26.34 -1.47 -0.18
N SER A 96 26.08 -1.37 -1.49
CA SER A 96 27.06 -1.55 -2.58
C SER A 96 28.30 -0.66 -2.51
N GLN A 97 28.23 0.50 -1.87
CA GLN A 97 29.34 1.43 -1.70
C GLN A 97 30.32 0.97 -0.62
N ILE A 98 29.91 0.02 0.24
CA ILE A 98 30.79 -0.64 1.21
C ILE A 98 31.58 -1.72 0.47
N LYS A 99 32.86 -1.43 0.19
CA LYS A 99 33.80 -2.34 -0.49
C LYS A 99 34.28 -3.45 0.42
N GLU A 100 34.48 -3.13 1.70
CA GLU A 100 34.94 -4.03 2.75
C GLU A 100 34.31 -3.59 4.08
N TYR A 101 33.86 -4.56 4.88
CA TYR A 101 33.38 -4.33 6.24
C TYR A 101 33.54 -5.64 7.03
N ASN A 102 34.61 -5.73 7.81
CA ASN A 102 34.90 -6.88 8.65
C ASN A 102 34.62 -6.54 10.11
N ILE A 103 33.92 -7.43 10.80
CA ILE A 103 33.80 -7.43 12.26
C ILE A 103 34.61 -8.60 12.79
N THR A 104 35.70 -8.32 13.51
CA THR A 104 36.51 -9.32 14.22
C THR A 104 36.20 -9.25 15.70
N TYR A 105 35.84 -10.39 16.30
CA TYR A 105 35.41 -10.46 17.69
C TYR A 105 36.08 -11.62 18.46
N ASP A 106 36.11 -11.48 19.78
CA ASP A 106 36.50 -12.49 20.76
C ASP A 106 35.43 -12.47 21.86
N GLU A 107 34.60 -13.50 21.96
CA GLU A 107 33.43 -13.55 22.83
C GLU A 107 33.51 -14.76 23.77
N ASP A 108 33.31 -14.55 25.07
CA ASP A 108 32.95 -15.60 26.02
C ASP A 108 31.43 -15.57 26.25
N VAL A 109 30.69 -16.55 25.74
CA VAL A 109 29.22 -16.62 25.84
C VAL A 109 28.74 -17.87 26.57
N ASP A 110 27.74 -17.71 27.43
CA ASP A 110 27.01 -18.78 28.11
C ASP A 110 25.51 -18.52 27.95
N TYR A 111 24.89 -19.29 27.04
CA TYR A 111 23.45 -19.20 26.77
C TYR A 111 22.59 -19.92 27.83
N MET A 112 23.19 -20.64 28.79
CA MET A 112 22.51 -21.43 29.83
C MET A 112 21.37 -22.32 29.31
N ASP A 113 21.56 -22.93 28.14
CA ASP A 113 20.61 -23.71 27.35
C ASP A 113 19.30 -22.96 26.97
N GLY A 114 19.32 -21.63 27.02
CA GLY A 114 18.23 -20.76 26.61
C GLY A 114 18.25 -20.39 25.12
N SER A 115 17.18 -19.73 24.66
CA SER A 115 17.11 -19.18 23.30
C SER A 115 17.81 -17.83 23.23
N GLY A 116 18.84 -17.75 22.38
CA GLY A 116 19.65 -16.57 22.14
C GLY A 116 20.72 -16.88 21.09
N PHE A 117 21.32 -15.84 20.50
CA PHE A 117 22.32 -15.98 19.44
C PHE A 117 23.23 -14.74 19.34
N SER A 118 24.44 -14.94 18.83
CA SER A 118 25.45 -13.90 18.61
C SER A 118 25.93 -13.87 17.17
N GLY A 119 26.23 -12.68 16.65
CA GLY A 119 26.64 -12.46 15.28
C GLY A 119 26.60 -10.98 14.87
N VAL A 120 26.44 -10.69 13.58
CA VAL A 120 26.18 -9.33 13.09
C VAL A 120 24.68 -9.09 12.96
N TYR A 121 24.24 -7.90 13.33
CA TYR A 121 22.89 -7.39 13.13
C TYR A 121 22.97 -5.96 12.59
N GLY A 122 21.94 -5.55 11.85
CA GLY A 122 21.75 -4.16 11.45
C GLY A 122 20.55 -3.97 10.54
N TRP A 123 20.37 -2.73 10.10
CA TRP A 123 19.30 -2.31 9.21
C TRP A 123 19.82 -1.66 7.93
N MET A 124 19.14 -1.94 6.83
CA MET A 124 19.13 -1.09 5.64
C MET A 124 17.71 -0.58 5.37
N GLU A 125 17.60 0.50 4.60
CA GLU A 125 16.32 1.12 4.24
C GLU A 125 16.32 1.66 2.81
N ASP A 126 15.16 1.69 2.18
CA ASP A 126 14.88 2.54 1.02
C ASP A 126 13.52 3.24 1.18
N THR A 127 12.94 3.79 0.10
CA THR A 127 11.65 4.49 0.16
C THR A 127 10.44 3.54 0.31
N ASN A 128 10.57 2.27 -0.06
CA ASN A 128 9.48 1.29 -0.16
C ASN A 128 9.60 0.16 0.89
N ALA A 129 10.78 -0.06 1.47
CA ALA A 129 11.06 -1.17 2.36
C ALA A 129 12.10 -0.87 3.47
N TYR A 130 12.00 -1.66 4.54
CA TYR A 130 13.04 -1.82 5.55
C TYR A 130 13.64 -3.22 5.46
N TYR A 131 14.95 -3.32 5.63
CA TYR A 131 15.70 -4.56 5.53
C TYR A 131 16.47 -4.81 6.84
N GLU A 132 15.81 -5.51 7.75
CA GLU A 132 16.43 -6.05 8.96
C GLU A 132 17.35 -7.20 8.54
N PHE A 133 18.61 -7.24 8.99
CA PHE A 133 19.51 -8.32 8.58
C PHE A 133 20.35 -8.90 9.71
N TYR A 134 20.62 -10.19 9.59
CA TYR A 134 21.35 -10.99 10.57
C TYR A 134 22.40 -11.87 9.89
N ILE A 135 23.60 -11.90 10.45
CA ILE A 135 24.65 -12.88 10.12
C ILE A 135 24.98 -13.61 11.42
N VAL A 136 24.43 -14.81 11.60
CA VAL A 136 24.46 -15.54 12.88
C VAL A 136 25.56 -16.59 12.88
N ASP A 137 26.51 -16.45 13.81
CA ASP A 137 27.63 -17.37 14.00
C ASP A 137 27.32 -18.45 15.05
N SER A 138 26.66 -18.08 16.14
CA SER A 138 26.38 -19.01 17.25
C SER A 138 25.01 -18.81 17.87
N TRP A 139 24.50 -19.85 18.53
CA TRP A 139 23.20 -19.84 19.18
C TRP A 139 23.14 -20.79 20.40
N GLY A 140 22.15 -20.58 21.26
CA GLY A 140 21.81 -21.44 22.40
C GLY A 140 21.02 -22.68 21.99
N SER A 141 19.93 -22.99 22.69
CA SER A 141 19.14 -24.23 22.45
C SER A 141 18.31 -24.24 21.16
N TRP A 142 18.24 -23.11 20.44
CA TRP A 142 17.50 -22.97 19.18
C TRP A 142 18.35 -22.29 18.10
N ARG A 143 18.50 -22.93 16.93
CA ARG A 143 19.08 -22.31 15.73
C ARG A 143 18.02 -21.39 15.09
N PRO A 144 18.31 -20.11 14.80
CA PRO A 144 17.33 -19.15 14.30
C PRO A 144 16.92 -19.33 12.82
N ALA A 145 16.88 -20.57 12.32
CA ALA A 145 16.49 -20.89 10.96
C ALA A 145 14.99 -20.69 10.74
N THR A 146 14.64 -19.93 9.71
CA THR A 146 13.28 -19.48 9.41
C THR A 146 12.90 -19.82 7.97
N GLY A 147 11.94 -20.74 7.79
CA GLY A 147 11.50 -21.19 6.47
C GLY A 147 12.51 -22.09 5.73
N ASP A 148 12.36 -22.15 4.41
CA ASP A 148 13.21 -22.96 3.53
C ASP A 148 14.55 -22.27 3.21
N VAL A 149 15.59 -23.07 3.01
CA VAL A 149 16.93 -22.57 2.63
C VAL A 149 16.91 -22.10 1.18
N LEU A 150 17.14 -20.81 0.95
CA LEU A 150 17.15 -20.19 -0.39
C LEU A 150 18.49 -20.38 -1.11
N GLY A 151 19.56 -20.59 -0.36
CA GLY A 151 20.90 -20.82 -0.87
C GLY A 151 21.91 -21.06 0.24
N SER A 152 23.16 -21.33 -0.11
CA SER A 152 24.25 -21.38 0.87
C SER A 152 25.60 -21.08 0.23
N PHE A 153 26.48 -20.42 0.97
CA PHE A 153 27.81 -20.04 0.50
C PHE A 153 28.84 -20.11 1.64
N GLU A 154 30.13 -20.01 1.28
CA GLU A 154 31.24 -19.95 2.23
C GLU A 154 31.80 -18.52 2.32
N SER A 155 31.99 -18.01 3.53
CA SER A 155 32.88 -16.86 3.80
C SER A 155 33.75 -17.17 5.01
N ASN A 156 35.03 -16.82 4.93
CA ASN A 156 36.06 -17.05 5.96
C ASN A 156 36.11 -18.48 6.54
N GLY A 157 35.79 -19.50 5.72
CA GLY A 157 35.81 -20.92 6.12
C GLY A 157 34.54 -21.40 6.83
N ILE A 158 33.52 -20.55 7.00
CA ILE A 158 32.21 -20.90 7.55
C ILE A 158 31.21 -20.96 6.40
N THR A 159 30.39 -22.02 6.38
CA THR A 159 29.27 -22.13 5.44
C THR A 159 28.01 -21.57 6.09
N TYR A 160 27.35 -20.62 5.43
CA TYR A 160 26.09 -20.02 5.87
C TYR A 160 24.95 -20.46 4.97
N ASP A 161 23.80 -20.76 5.56
CA ASP A 161 22.52 -20.94 4.87
C ASP A 161 21.78 -19.60 4.81
N ILE A 162 21.17 -19.30 3.67
CA ILE A 162 20.48 -18.04 3.39
C ILE A 162 18.96 -18.21 3.55
N TYR A 163 18.32 -17.29 4.26
CA TYR A 163 16.86 -17.23 4.45
C TYR A 163 16.35 -15.78 4.28
N MET A 164 15.06 -15.65 3.95
CA MET A 164 14.34 -14.38 3.90
C MET A 164 12.93 -14.59 4.47
N ASN A 165 12.49 -13.70 5.35
CA ASN A 165 11.08 -13.58 5.72
C ASN A 165 10.55 -12.21 5.28
N ILE A 166 9.26 -12.16 4.97
CA ILE A 166 8.51 -10.92 4.76
C ILE A 166 7.66 -10.70 6.02
N ARG A 167 7.97 -9.67 6.80
CA ARG A 167 7.12 -9.21 7.91
C ARG A 167 6.09 -8.22 7.36
N SER A 168 5.07 -8.74 6.68
CA SER A 168 3.84 -7.96 6.45
C SER A 168 3.06 -7.88 7.76
N GLN A 169 2.56 -6.69 8.10
CA GLN A 169 1.51 -6.61 9.12
C GLN A 169 0.24 -7.19 8.50
N MET A 170 -0.29 -8.27 9.10
CA MET A 170 -1.61 -8.78 8.75
C MET A 170 -2.66 -7.79 9.24
N GLY A 171 -2.98 -6.81 8.39
CA GLY A 171 -3.99 -5.81 8.63
C GLY A 171 -4.23 -5.02 7.37
N CYS A 172 -5.38 -5.20 6.74
CA CYS A 172 -5.86 -4.25 5.74
C CYS A 172 -5.86 -2.84 6.39
N PHE A 173 -5.43 -1.82 5.64
CA PHE A 173 -5.28 -0.42 6.07
C PHE A 173 -4.02 -0.04 6.89
N THR A 174 -2.82 -0.06 6.28
CA THR A 174 -1.74 0.92 6.59
C THR A 174 -0.85 1.22 5.39
N GLU A 175 -0.48 2.50 5.21
CA GLU A 175 0.61 2.95 4.32
C GLU A 175 1.95 2.85 5.06
N THR A 176 2.46 1.65 5.26
CA THR A 176 3.78 1.44 5.88
C THR A 176 4.69 0.57 5.00
N PRO A 177 5.97 0.92 4.82
CA PRO A 177 6.95 0.13 4.06
C PRO A 177 6.99 -1.33 4.48
N VAL A 178 7.21 -2.23 3.52
CA VAL A 178 7.34 -3.67 3.81
C VAL A 178 8.65 -3.92 4.54
N THR A 179 8.61 -4.66 5.65
CA THR A 179 9.83 -5.07 6.35
C THR A 179 10.25 -6.47 5.93
N TYR A 180 11.46 -6.60 5.39
CA TYR A 180 12.12 -7.88 5.12
C TYR A 180 13.10 -8.19 6.25
N SER A 181 13.20 -9.47 6.60
CA SER A 181 14.23 -9.98 7.52
C SER A 181 15.14 -10.94 6.75
N TYR A 182 16.40 -10.55 6.53
CA TYR A 182 17.41 -11.33 5.82
C TYR A 182 18.34 -12.06 6.79
N TYR A 183 18.60 -13.33 6.52
CA TYR A 183 19.48 -14.14 7.37
C TYR A 183 20.58 -14.80 6.55
N SER A 184 21.80 -14.78 7.09
CA SER A 184 22.85 -15.75 6.83
C SER A 184 23.16 -16.46 8.14
N ILE A 185 22.86 -17.75 8.24
CA ILE A 185 23.02 -18.50 9.51
C ILE A 185 24.08 -19.57 9.29
N ALA A 186 25.13 -19.58 10.11
CA ALA A 186 26.15 -20.63 10.06
C ALA A 186 25.47 -22.00 10.10
N ARG A 187 25.95 -22.94 9.27
CA ARG A 187 25.37 -24.28 9.16
C ARG A 187 25.64 -25.11 10.41
N GLU A 188 26.83 -24.94 10.98
CA GLU A 188 27.25 -25.51 12.26
C GLU A 188 27.28 -24.40 13.32
N ASN A 189 26.97 -24.72 14.58
CA ASN A 189 27.02 -23.76 15.68
C ASN A 189 28.47 -23.50 16.09
N LEU A 190 28.92 -22.24 16.12
CA LEU A 190 30.25 -21.91 16.64
C LEU A 190 30.35 -22.00 18.16
N ALA A 191 29.23 -21.98 18.89
CA ALA A 191 29.20 -22.35 20.30
C ALA A 191 29.24 -23.89 20.42
N GLU A 192 30.37 -24.45 20.86
CA GLU A 192 30.53 -25.90 21.06
C GLU A 192 29.54 -26.50 22.09
N LYS A 193 28.91 -25.66 22.93
CA LYS A 193 27.95 -26.03 23.98
C LYS A 193 26.90 -24.93 24.12
N THR A 194 25.69 -25.33 24.49
CA THR A 194 24.59 -24.43 24.84
C THR A 194 24.50 -24.15 26.34
N ASP A 195 25.04 -25.06 27.17
CA ASP A 195 25.16 -24.94 28.63
C ASP A 195 26.64 -24.80 29.02
N GLY A 196 26.99 -23.67 29.66
CA GLY A 196 28.34 -23.34 30.10
C GLY A 196 29.13 -22.52 29.08
N THR A 197 30.04 -21.69 29.59
CA THR A 197 30.82 -20.72 28.78
C THR A 197 31.62 -21.36 27.62
N CYS A 198 31.39 -20.84 26.43
CA CYS A 198 32.16 -21.08 25.20
C CYS A 198 32.93 -19.82 24.81
N ASN A 199 34.20 -19.97 24.40
CA ASN A 199 34.98 -18.89 23.79
C ASN A 199 34.92 -19.02 22.27
N ILE A 200 34.51 -17.95 21.58
CA ILE A 200 34.33 -17.89 20.12
C ILE A 200 35.18 -16.74 19.59
N LYS A 201 35.92 -16.98 18.51
CA LYS A 201 36.72 -15.96 17.83
C LYS A 201 36.56 -16.11 16.33
N ASN A 202 36.07 -15.07 15.66
CA ASN A 202 35.85 -15.08 14.22
C ASN A 202 35.99 -13.67 13.63
N THR A 203 36.15 -13.61 12.31
CA THR A 203 36.03 -12.40 11.50
C THR A 203 34.88 -12.58 10.51
N ILE A 204 33.80 -11.83 10.68
CA ILE A 204 32.65 -11.82 9.76
C ILE A 204 32.87 -10.71 8.73
N ASN A 205 32.98 -11.08 7.45
CA ASN A 205 33.05 -10.13 6.33
C ASN A 205 31.65 -9.85 5.81
N VAL A 206 30.97 -8.85 6.38
CA VAL A 206 29.57 -8.49 6.09
C VAL A 206 29.30 -8.31 4.59
N VAL A 207 30.29 -7.79 3.86
CA VAL A 207 30.17 -7.52 2.42
C VAL A 207 30.04 -8.80 1.58
N ASP A 208 30.58 -9.94 2.02
CA ASP A 208 30.36 -11.21 1.31
C ASP A 208 28.89 -11.67 1.40
N HIS A 209 28.24 -11.42 2.53
CA HIS A 209 26.81 -11.70 2.72
C HIS A 209 25.96 -10.79 1.84
N PHE A 210 26.23 -9.47 1.83
CA PHE A 210 25.52 -8.52 0.97
C PHE A 210 25.66 -8.86 -0.52
N LYS A 211 26.85 -9.31 -0.96
CA LYS A 211 27.07 -9.80 -2.33
C LYS A 211 26.24 -11.04 -2.65
N GLU A 212 26.14 -12.01 -1.73
CA GLU A 212 25.41 -13.26 -2.01
C GLU A 212 23.89 -13.10 -1.90
N TRP A 213 23.39 -12.26 -0.99
CA TRP A 213 21.99 -11.85 -0.94
C TRP A 213 21.55 -11.20 -2.26
N ASN A 214 22.30 -10.21 -2.74
CA ASN A 214 22.06 -9.59 -4.04
C ASN A 214 22.19 -10.58 -5.22
N LYS A 215 23.07 -11.58 -5.18
CA LYS A 215 23.09 -12.66 -6.21
C LYS A 215 21.84 -13.53 -6.16
N THR A 216 21.33 -13.81 -4.97
CA THR A 216 20.12 -14.60 -4.70
C THR A 216 18.84 -13.84 -5.07
N GLY A 217 18.94 -12.52 -5.25
CA GLY A 217 17.86 -11.64 -5.69
C GLY A 217 17.25 -10.79 -4.57
N PHE A 218 17.90 -10.71 -3.40
CA PHE A 218 17.47 -9.79 -2.35
C PHE A 218 17.84 -8.37 -2.77
N ASP A 219 16.90 -7.46 -2.65
CA ASP A 219 17.15 -6.02 -2.79
C ASP A 219 17.98 -5.54 -1.57
N LEU A 220 18.76 -4.48 -1.75
CA LEU A 220 19.57 -3.88 -0.68
C LEU A 220 19.12 -2.43 -0.49
N GLY A 221 19.57 -1.78 0.58
CA GLY A 221 19.21 -0.40 0.88
C GLY A 221 20.39 0.49 1.26
N PHE A 222 20.05 1.70 1.67
CA PHE A 222 20.93 2.57 2.44
C PHE A 222 21.15 1.99 3.81
N MET A 223 22.41 1.94 4.26
CA MET A 223 22.73 1.50 5.61
C MET A 223 22.11 2.46 6.63
N TYR A 224 21.48 1.90 7.66
CA TYR A 224 21.05 2.61 8.85
C TYR A 224 22.06 2.35 9.99
N ASP A 225 22.33 1.07 10.27
CA ASP A 225 23.37 0.63 11.20
C ASP A 225 23.93 -0.76 10.83
N VAL A 226 25.06 -1.11 11.44
CA VAL A 226 25.60 -2.47 11.45
C VAL A 226 26.58 -2.66 12.62
N GLY A 227 26.45 -3.77 13.35
CA GLY A 227 27.32 -4.07 14.49
C GLY A 227 27.31 -5.52 14.93
N PHE A 228 28.24 -5.87 15.83
CA PHE A 228 28.16 -7.15 16.52
C PHE A 228 27.03 -7.08 17.55
N SER A 229 26.22 -8.12 17.63
CA SER A 229 25.03 -8.17 18.46
C SER A 229 24.91 -9.50 19.19
N VAL A 230 24.51 -9.40 20.46
CA VAL A 230 24.07 -10.53 21.29
C VAL A 230 22.56 -10.37 21.49
N GLN A 231 21.79 -11.40 21.13
CA GLN A 231 20.33 -11.39 21.17
C GLN A 231 19.81 -12.52 22.04
N ALA A 232 18.72 -12.28 22.77
CA ALA A 232 18.16 -13.22 23.72
C ALA A 232 16.63 -13.13 23.74
N TYR A 233 15.99 -14.30 23.66
CA TYR A 233 14.53 -14.45 23.68
C TYR A 233 14.12 -15.43 24.78
N ARG A 234 13.26 -15.00 25.70
CA ARG A 234 12.70 -15.79 26.81
C ARG A 234 13.69 -16.70 27.53
N SER A 235 14.88 -16.17 27.82
CA SER A 235 16.03 -16.94 28.29
C SER A 235 16.77 -16.27 29.45
N THR A 236 17.89 -16.87 29.84
CA THR A 236 18.85 -16.34 30.82
C THR A 236 20.24 -16.67 30.32
N GLY A 237 21.21 -15.78 30.51
CA GLY A 237 22.57 -16.01 30.05
C GLY A 237 23.48 -14.81 30.25
N THR A 238 24.72 -14.98 29.81
CA THR A 238 25.75 -13.94 29.88
C THR A 238 26.66 -14.00 28.66
N ALA A 239 27.03 -12.86 28.11
CA ALA A 239 28.08 -12.75 27.11
C ALA A 239 29.09 -11.67 27.49
N LYS A 240 30.36 -11.92 27.19
CA LYS A 240 31.46 -10.97 27.32
C LYS A 240 32.23 -10.92 26.02
N VAL A 241 32.04 -9.87 25.25
CA VAL A 241 32.90 -9.53 24.11
C VAL A 241 34.20 -8.98 24.67
N ASN A 242 35.25 -9.79 24.69
CA ASN A 242 36.60 -9.47 25.18
C ASN A 242 37.31 -8.42 24.32
N SER A 243 37.04 -8.42 23.02
CA SER A 243 37.52 -7.41 22.07
C SER A 243 36.65 -7.36 20.84
N LEU A 244 36.48 -6.16 20.28
CA LEU A 244 35.77 -5.91 19.03
C LEU A 244 36.61 -4.98 18.12
N GLU A 245 36.92 -5.44 16.92
CA GLU A 245 37.61 -4.65 15.89
C GLU A 245 36.74 -4.60 14.64
N ILE A 246 36.46 -3.39 14.15
CA ILE A 246 35.76 -3.17 12.88
C ILE A 246 36.72 -2.51 11.90
N THR A 247 36.89 -3.11 10.73
CA THR A 247 37.65 -2.52 9.62
C THR A 247 36.72 -2.35 8.42
N LYS A 248 36.78 -1.18 7.74
CA LYS A 248 35.90 -0.87 6.63
C LYS A 248 36.56 -0.04 5.54
N GLU A 249 36.09 -0.20 4.32
CA GLU A 249 36.39 0.68 3.18
C GLU A 249 35.07 1.03 2.47
N ILE A 250 34.74 2.33 2.42
CA ILE A 250 33.57 2.85 1.73
C ILE A 250 34.05 3.68 0.54
N THR A 251 33.54 3.37 -0.66
CA THR A 251 33.90 4.02 -1.92
C THR A 251 32.76 4.90 -2.44
N GLN A 252 33.06 5.84 -3.34
CA GLN A 252 32.00 6.64 -3.97
C GLN A 252 31.19 5.81 -5.00
N GLN A 253 31.85 4.87 -5.67
CA GLN A 253 31.28 3.96 -6.66
C GLN A 253 30.77 2.67 -6.00
N ASN A 254 29.83 2.00 -6.68
CA ASN A 254 29.36 0.65 -6.34
C ASN A 254 30.47 -0.40 -6.57
N ASN A 255 30.58 -1.36 -5.65
CA ASN A 255 31.51 -2.50 -5.73
C ASN A 255 30.81 -3.80 -6.19
N TYR A 256 29.49 -3.80 -6.11
CA TYR A 256 28.52 -4.84 -6.49
C TYR A 256 27.14 -4.14 -6.52
N GLY A 257 26.05 -4.87 -6.77
CA GLY A 257 24.74 -4.22 -6.95
C GLY A 257 24.56 -3.71 -8.39
N PRO A 258 23.69 -2.73 -8.62
CA PRO A 258 23.39 -2.26 -9.97
C PRO A 258 24.57 -1.53 -10.61
N ASP A 259 24.74 -1.78 -11.92
CA ASP A 259 25.83 -1.24 -12.76
C ASP A 259 25.73 0.27 -13.02
N PHE A 260 24.63 0.92 -12.60
CA PHE A 260 24.29 2.30 -12.93
C PHE A 260 23.82 3.08 -11.70
N ALA A 261 24.15 4.38 -11.67
CA ALA A 261 23.65 5.33 -10.68
C ALA A 261 23.56 6.73 -11.29
N TYR A 262 22.45 7.43 -11.08
CA TYR A 262 22.27 8.81 -11.56
C TYR A 262 23.25 9.78 -10.89
N THR A 263 23.69 10.80 -11.64
CA THR A 263 24.57 11.85 -11.12
C THR A 263 23.74 13.06 -10.74
N ARG A 264 23.82 13.48 -9.47
CA ARG A 264 23.05 14.64 -8.98
C ARG A 264 23.32 15.90 -9.80
N HIS A 265 22.23 16.50 -10.30
CA HIS A 265 22.19 17.83 -10.89
C HIS A 265 21.05 18.66 -10.27
N GLU A 266 20.87 19.89 -10.76
CA GLU A 266 19.69 20.70 -10.45
C GLU A 266 18.49 20.23 -11.28
N PRO A 267 17.25 20.31 -10.78
CA PRO A 267 16.05 19.93 -11.53
C PRO A 267 15.89 20.67 -12.87
N LEU A 268 15.19 20.03 -13.81
CA LEU A 268 14.79 20.65 -15.06
C LEU A 268 13.85 21.84 -14.80
N THR A 269 13.92 22.82 -15.69
CA THR A 269 13.04 23.99 -15.68
C THR A 269 11.66 23.62 -16.20
N THR A 270 10.63 23.99 -15.45
CA THR A 270 9.23 23.86 -15.85
C THR A 270 8.89 24.80 -17.01
N ASP A 271 8.13 24.33 -18.00
CA ASP A 271 7.68 25.09 -19.17
C ASP A 271 6.41 25.94 -18.91
N GLU A 272 5.85 26.56 -19.97
CA GLU A 272 4.62 27.35 -19.84
C GLU A 272 3.40 26.50 -19.49
N GLU A 273 3.40 25.21 -19.86
CA GLU A 273 2.35 24.22 -19.60
C GLU A 273 2.40 23.65 -18.17
N GLY A 274 3.54 23.65 -17.50
CA GLY A 274 3.75 23.03 -16.18
C GLY A 274 4.55 21.72 -16.23
N ARG A 275 5.07 21.36 -17.41
CA ARG A 275 5.83 20.13 -17.69
C ARG A 275 7.32 20.38 -17.50
N LYS A 276 8.05 19.34 -17.12
CA LYS A 276 9.52 19.31 -17.05
C LYS A 276 10.14 18.47 -18.16
N VAL A 277 9.43 17.43 -18.58
CA VAL A 277 9.73 16.64 -19.77
C VAL A 277 8.54 16.76 -20.72
N PHE A 278 8.82 17.03 -21.99
CA PHE A 278 7.85 16.91 -23.08
C PHE A 278 8.56 16.31 -24.30
N ILE A 279 7.91 15.35 -24.96
CA ILE A 279 8.44 14.59 -26.08
C ILE A 279 7.32 14.43 -27.11
N ASP A 280 7.39 15.26 -28.15
CA ASP A 280 6.58 15.23 -29.37
C ASP A 280 7.08 14.20 -30.41
N PHE A 281 8.16 13.47 -30.07
CA PHE A 281 8.82 12.50 -30.94
C PHE A 281 9.22 13.03 -32.33
N GLU A 282 9.42 14.35 -32.48
CA GLU A 282 10.03 14.93 -33.69
C GLU A 282 11.55 14.75 -33.74
N THR A 283 12.17 14.33 -32.63
CA THR A 283 13.61 14.09 -32.50
C THR A 283 13.95 12.87 -31.63
N GLU A 284 15.16 12.33 -31.81
CA GLU A 284 15.69 11.20 -31.03
C GLU A 284 15.79 11.52 -29.53
N ASN A 285 15.16 10.69 -28.70
CA ASN A 285 15.21 10.77 -27.24
C ASN A 285 15.83 9.49 -26.66
N GLU A 286 17.00 9.61 -26.03
CA GLU A 286 17.76 8.47 -25.50
C GLU A 286 17.14 7.79 -24.26
N LYS A 287 16.18 8.46 -23.59
CA LYS A 287 15.45 7.91 -22.44
C LYS A 287 14.20 7.13 -22.86
N ALA A 288 13.71 7.28 -24.10
CA ALA A 288 12.50 6.64 -24.61
C ALA A 288 12.80 5.47 -25.56
N GLY A 289 12.06 4.36 -25.47
CA GLY A 289 12.27 3.23 -26.40
C GLY A 289 11.42 1.99 -26.16
N ALA A 290 11.85 0.88 -26.75
CA ALA A 290 11.24 -0.44 -26.59
C ALA A 290 12.20 -1.37 -25.83
N PRO A 291 11.81 -1.96 -24.68
CA PRO A 291 12.76 -2.62 -23.77
C PRO A 291 12.97 -4.11 -24.06
N PHE A 292 12.02 -4.76 -24.72
CA PHE A 292 11.98 -6.21 -24.80
C PHE A 292 12.67 -6.77 -26.04
N THR A 293 13.39 -7.88 -25.86
CA THR A 293 14.10 -8.56 -26.95
C THR A 293 13.12 -8.98 -28.05
N GLY A 294 13.40 -8.58 -29.29
CA GLY A 294 12.53 -8.86 -30.44
C GLY A 294 11.47 -7.78 -30.71
N THR A 295 11.53 -6.66 -30.00
CA THR A 295 10.81 -5.42 -30.32
C THR A 295 11.76 -4.29 -30.72
N LYS A 296 11.20 -3.22 -31.29
CA LYS A 296 11.90 -1.98 -31.63
C LYS A 296 10.98 -0.79 -31.41
N ALA A 297 11.60 0.35 -31.16
CA ALA A 297 10.99 1.67 -31.25
C ALA A 297 11.46 2.32 -32.56
N SER A 298 10.56 2.98 -33.30
CA SER A 298 10.89 3.66 -34.56
C SER A 298 9.87 4.75 -34.87
N TYR A 299 10.31 5.81 -35.55
CA TYR A 299 9.40 6.88 -35.99
C TYR A 299 8.42 6.40 -37.06
N ASP A 300 7.14 6.70 -36.87
CA ASP A 300 6.06 6.51 -37.84
C ASP A 300 5.57 7.86 -38.35
N THR A 301 5.40 7.96 -39.67
CA THR A 301 4.91 9.17 -40.38
C THR A 301 3.49 9.03 -40.91
N ASP A 302 2.90 7.83 -40.79
CA ASP A 302 1.55 7.54 -41.29
C ASP A 302 0.50 7.83 -40.21
N HIS A 303 0.89 7.79 -38.93
CA HIS A 303 0.06 8.06 -37.76
C HIS A 303 0.85 8.92 -36.75
N SER A 304 0.61 10.23 -36.75
CA SER A 304 0.98 11.13 -35.64
C SER A 304 -0.28 11.73 -35.01
N PHE A 305 -0.15 12.24 -33.78
CA PHE A 305 -1.17 13.04 -33.11
C PHE A 305 -0.81 14.52 -33.23
N SER A 306 0.41 14.88 -32.86
CA SER A 306 1.01 16.19 -33.14
C SER A 306 2.09 16.05 -34.22
N GLY A 307 2.67 17.17 -34.68
CA GLY A 307 3.79 17.14 -35.62
C GLY A 307 3.60 16.34 -36.94
N GLU A 308 4.69 15.74 -37.41
CA GLU A 308 4.81 14.85 -38.57
C GLU A 308 5.21 13.41 -38.17
N HIS A 309 5.59 13.15 -36.91
CA HIS A 309 6.10 11.87 -36.42
C HIS A 309 5.39 11.38 -35.14
N SER A 310 5.41 10.08 -34.88
CA SER A 310 5.18 9.50 -33.55
C SER A 310 6.09 8.30 -33.28
N MET A 311 6.12 7.80 -32.04
CA MET A 311 6.93 6.65 -31.66
C MET A 311 6.17 5.33 -31.80
N LEU A 312 6.39 4.60 -32.91
CA LEU A 312 5.86 3.26 -33.13
C LEU A 312 6.69 2.20 -32.41
N ILE A 313 6.05 1.54 -31.45
CA ILE A 313 6.53 0.30 -30.83
C ILE A 313 6.02 -0.88 -31.65
N SER A 314 6.95 -1.68 -32.18
CA SER A 314 6.63 -2.83 -33.02
C SER A 314 7.50 -4.04 -32.73
N GLY A 315 7.02 -5.24 -33.09
CA GLY A 315 7.75 -6.48 -32.82
C GLY A 315 7.33 -7.66 -33.69
N ASN A 316 7.98 -8.81 -33.48
CA ASN A 316 7.54 -10.07 -34.10
C ASN A 316 6.25 -10.58 -33.41
N ASP A 317 5.43 -11.39 -34.07
CA ASP A 317 4.08 -11.83 -33.62
C ASP A 317 3.94 -12.32 -32.16
N LYS A 318 5.04 -12.79 -31.53
CA LYS A 318 5.07 -13.30 -30.14
C LYS A 318 5.88 -12.44 -29.17
N ALA A 319 6.45 -11.34 -29.61
CA ALA A 319 7.20 -10.44 -28.75
C ALA A 319 6.23 -9.57 -27.94
N VAL A 320 6.48 -9.44 -26.63
CA VAL A 320 5.79 -8.46 -25.78
C VAL A 320 6.25 -7.07 -26.23
N ARG A 321 5.31 -6.20 -26.64
CA ARG A 321 5.61 -4.78 -26.89
C ARG A 321 5.56 -4.02 -25.58
N ALA A 322 6.43 -3.04 -25.42
CA ALA A 322 6.22 -1.96 -24.47
C ALA A 322 6.92 -0.70 -24.95
N PHE A 323 6.37 0.44 -24.58
CA PHE A 323 7.08 1.71 -24.54
C PHE A 323 7.69 1.84 -23.14
N GLU A 324 8.94 2.26 -23.06
CA GLU A 324 9.56 2.69 -21.81
C GLU A 324 10.08 4.12 -21.91
N TYR A 325 9.92 4.88 -20.84
CA TYR A 325 10.65 6.11 -20.57
C TYR A 325 11.44 5.98 -19.27
N ARG A 326 12.75 6.17 -19.34
CA ARG A 326 13.67 6.09 -18.20
C ARG A 326 13.71 7.39 -17.42
N ILE A 327 13.42 7.33 -16.13
CA ILE A 327 13.29 8.50 -15.26
C ILE A 327 14.63 8.78 -14.58
N ASP A 328 15.17 9.99 -14.74
CA ASP A 328 16.22 10.50 -13.85
C ASP A 328 15.53 11.22 -12.68
N PRO A 329 15.66 10.76 -11.43
CA PRO A 329 15.00 11.38 -10.28
C PRO A 329 15.51 12.80 -10.02
N TYR A 330 16.66 13.20 -10.56
CA TYR A 330 17.17 14.58 -10.44
C TYR A 330 16.62 15.54 -11.49
N ASP A 331 15.84 15.09 -12.48
CA ASP A 331 15.10 15.99 -13.38
C ASP A 331 13.97 16.75 -12.64
N PHE A 332 13.50 16.22 -11.50
CA PHE A 332 12.28 16.63 -10.82
C PHE A 332 12.56 17.32 -9.47
N SER A 333 11.64 18.18 -9.02
CA SER A 333 11.74 18.85 -7.71
C SER A 333 10.93 18.12 -6.62
N SER A 334 10.00 17.25 -7.02
CA SER A 334 9.12 16.46 -6.18
C SER A 334 9.30 14.97 -6.44
N LYS A 335 8.86 14.13 -5.48
CA LYS A 335 8.65 12.70 -5.70
C LYS A 335 7.34 12.39 -6.41
N GLU A 336 6.34 13.24 -6.20
CA GLU A 336 4.99 13.10 -6.77
C GLU A 336 4.98 13.69 -8.16
N LEU A 337 4.87 12.83 -9.17
CA LEU A 337 4.87 13.20 -10.58
C LEU A 337 3.51 12.92 -11.22
N VAL A 338 3.26 13.61 -12.33
CA VAL A 338 2.14 13.34 -13.24
C VAL A 338 2.71 13.02 -14.62
N ALA A 339 2.24 11.94 -15.23
CA ALA A 339 2.50 11.62 -16.63
C ALA A 339 1.27 11.82 -17.51
N ASP A 340 1.50 12.35 -18.71
CA ASP A 340 0.54 12.41 -19.80
C ASP A 340 1.16 11.78 -21.06
N LEU A 341 0.36 11.11 -21.90
CA LEU A 341 0.75 10.63 -23.23
C LEU A 341 -0.48 10.38 -24.12
N LYS A 342 -0.25 10.32 -25.43
CA LYS A 342 -1.23 9.91 -26.44
C LYS A 342 -0.89 8.50 -26.92
N LEU A 343 -1.91 7.66 -27.10
CA LEU A 343 -1.75 6.27 -27.56
C LEU A 343 -2.66 5.96 -28.75
N TYR A 344 -2.13 5.21 -29.72
CA TYR A 344 -2.86 4.73 -30.89
C TYR A 344 -2.46 3.30 -31.24
N HIS A 345 -3.43 2.49 -31.68
CA HIS A 345 -3.15 1.23 -32.38
C HIS A 345 -4.22 0.97 -33.43
N ASN A 346 -3.93 0.11 -34.40
CA ASN A 346 -4.84 -0.23 -35.49
C ASN A 346 -5.03 -1.75 -35.63
N SER A 347 -5.24 -2.43 -34.51
CA SER A 347 -5.34 -3.89 -34.43
C SER A 347 -6.67 -4.49 -34.92
N GLY A 348 -7.67 -3.65 -35.22
CA GLY A 348 -9.00 -4.05 -35.65
C GLY A 348 -9.96 -4.44 -34.50
N ARG A 349 -9.52 -4.35 -33.24
CA ARG A 349 -10.30 -4.63 -32.02
C ARG A 349 -9.86 -3.72 -30.88
N ASN A 350 -10.61 -3.64 -29.80
CA ASN A 350 -10.16 -2.92 -28.61
C ASN A 350 -9.01 -3.70 -27.91
N VAL A 351 -8.06 -2.99 -27.31
CA VAL A 351 -6.89 -3.57 -26.60
C VAL A 351 -6.65 -2.78 -25.32
N ARG A 352 -6.42 -3.48 -24.19
CA ARG A 352 -6.00 -2.84 -22.94
C ARG A 352 -4.50 -2.57 -22.94
N PHE A 353 -4.13 -1.41 -22.43
CA PHE A 353 -2.77 -1.02 -22.10
C PHE A 353 -2.66 -0.87 -20.57
N LYS A 354 -1.61 -1.45 -19.98
CA LYS A 354 -1.22 -1.19 -18.59
C LYS A 354 -0.13 -0.13 -18.56
N PHE A 355 -0.24 0.80 -17.62
CA PHE A 355 0.78 1.80 -17.28
C PHE A 355 1.39 1.41 -15.94
N GLN A 356 2.70 1.21 -15.93
CA GLN A 356 3.46 0.65 -14.81
C GLN A 356 4.66 1.53 -14.48
N ILE A 357 5.11 1.48 -13.23
CA ILE A 357 6.51 1.78 -12.89
C ILE A 357 7.24 0.46 -12.68
N ALA A 358 8.43 0.34 -13.26
CA ALA A 358 9.32 -0.79 -13.02
C ALA A 358 10.68 -0.27 -12.53
N ASP A 359 11.25 -0.87 -11.49
CA ASP A 359 12.68 -0.70 -11.20
C ASP A 359 13.47 -1.77 -11.95
N LEU A 360 14.23 -1.36 -12.96
CA LEU A 360 15.07 -2.25 -13.75
C LEU A 360 16.28 -2.82 -12.99
N ASN A 361 16.58 -2.31 -11.80
CA ASN A 361 17.63 -2.84 -10.94
C ASN A 361 17.13 -3.96 -10.00
N SER A 362 15.82 -4.04 -9.76
CA SER A 362 15.21 -5.12 -8.98
C SER A 362 15.29 -6.45 -9.73
N LYS A 363 15.91 -7.45 -9.10
CA LYS A 363 16.03 -8.81 -9.68
C LYS A 363 14.80 -9.67 -9.48
N THR A 364 13.98 -9.35 -8.48
CA THR A 364 12.63 -9.90 -8.30
C THR A 364 11.65 -9.32 -9.33
N GLY A 365 12.02 -8.24 -10.01
CA GLY A 365 11.24 -7.60 -11.06
C GLY A 365 10.16 -6.70 -10.48
N PHE A 366 10.49 -5.88 -9.48
CA PHE A 366 9.55 -4.94 -8.86
C PHE A 366 8.88 -4.06 -9.92
N THR A 367 7.61 -4.35 -10.15
CA THR A 367 6.71 -3.59 -11.02
C THR A 367 5.45 -3.24 -10.24
N ARG A 368 5.02 -1.99 -10.39
CA ARG A 368 3.80 -1.45 -9.81
C ARG A 368 2.92 -1.01 -10.96
N ASP A 369 1.87 -1.78 -11.22
CA ASP A 369 0.74 -1.35 -12.06
C ASP A 369 0.12 -0.11 -11.38
N LEU A 370 -0.03 0.97 -12.13
CA LEU A 370 -0.62 2.22 -11.64
C LEU A 370 -2.02 2.43 -12.21
N TYR A 371 -2.15 2.18 -13.53
CA TYR A 371 -3.37 2.41 -14.28
C TYR A 371 -3.50 1.38 -15.41
N SER A 372 -4.72 1.13 -15.84
CA SER A 372 -5.01 0.42 -17.09
C SER A 372 -5.94 1.28 -17.96
N ARG A 373 -6.03 1.01 -19.26
CA ARG A 373 -7.09 1.57 -20.12
C ARG A 373 -7.32 0.72 -21.36
N THR A 374 -8.57 0.41 -21.66
CA THR A 374 -8.97 -0.12 -22.97
C THR A 374 -8.96 0.99 -24.02
N ILE A 375 -8.17 0.81 -25.07
CA ILE A 375 -8.03 1.73 -26.20
C ILE A 375 -8.72 1.11 -27.43
N PRO A 376 -9.68 1.81 -28.07
CA PRO A 376 -10.30 1.34 -29.31
C PRO A 376 -9.32 1.39 -30.50
N SER A 377 -9.43 0.43 -31.43
CA SER A 377 -8.62 0.44 -32.65
C SER A 377 -8.96 1.62 -33.57
N GLY A 378 -7.93 2.27 -34.09
CA GLY A 378 -8.03 3.31 -35.12
C GLY A 378 -8.41 4.69 -34.58
N LEU A 379 -8.23 4.93 -33.28
CA LEU A 379 -8.40 6.22 -32.61
C LEU A 379 -7.18 6.53 -31.75
N TRP A 380 -6.75 7.79 -31.72
CA TRP A 380 -5.86 8.30 -30.68
C TRP A 380 -6.65 8.45 -29.39
N ILE A 381 -6.08 8.02 -28.27
CA ILE A 381 -6.66 8.11 -26.94
C ILE A 381 -5.66 8.76 -25.99
N ASP A 382 -6.18 9.68 -25.18
CA ASP A 382 -5.45 10.39 -24.16
C ASP A 382 -5.30 9.54 -22.91
N MET A 383 -4.07 9.41 -22.43
CA MET A 383 -3.71 8.94 -21.10
C MET A 383 -3.18 10.14 -20.34
N GLU A 384 -3.97 10.71 -19.45
CA GLU A 384 -3.66 11.96 -18.77
C GLU A 384 -3.88 11.84 -17.26
N ASP A 385 -3.28 12.76 -16.53
CA ASP A 385 -3.41 12.94 -15.09
C ASP A 385 -2.93 11.68 -14.30
N LEU A 386 -2.00 10.91 -14.88
CA LEU A 386 -1.43 9.69 -14.31
C LEU A 386 -0.46 10.02 -13.17
N LYS A 387 -0.96 10.11 -11.94
CA LYS A 387 -0.18 10.41 -10.74
C LYS A 387 0.66 9.22 -10.30
N PHE A 388 1.90 9.45 -9.87
CA PHE A 388 2.73 8.42 -9.26
C PHE A 388 3.80 8.99 -8.33
N LEU A 389 4.36 8.12 -7.49
CA LEU A 389 5.42 8.46 -6.54
C LEU A 389 6.71 7.74 -6.91
N LEU A 390 7.80 8.50 -7.10
CA LEU A 390 9.15 7.99 -7.28
C LEU A 390 9.73 7.42 -5.98
N SER A 391 10.47 6.31 -6.12
CA SER A 391 11.28 5.74 -5.04
C SER A 391 12.46 6.64 -4.68
N ASN A 392 12.82 7.58 -5.55
CA ASN A 392 13.68 8.73 -5.25
C ASN A 392 15.10 8.36 -4.75
N ASP A 393 15.58 7.19 -5.19
CA ASP A 393 16.96 6.78 -5.04
C ASP A 393 17.68 6.96 -6.39
N ARG A 394 18.89 7.54 -6.35
CA ARG A 394 19.79 7.62 -7.49
C ARG A 394 20.30 6.25 -7.98
N PHE A 395 20.15 5.21 -7.15
CA PHE A 395 20.43 3.81 -7.48
C PHE A 395 19.18 3.03 -7.91
N ALA A 396 17.97 3.60 -7.82
CA ALA A 396 16.79 3.01 -8.45
C ALA A 396 16.80 3.36 -9.95
N ASN A 397 16.53 2.37 -10.80
CA ASN A 397 16.51 2.54 -12.26
C ASN A 397 15.06 2.48 -12.73
N GLU A 398 14.26 3.41 -12.19
CA GLU A 398 12.83 3.50 -12.44
C GLU A 398 12.53 3.91 -13.89
N VAL A 399 11.64 3.15 -14.52
CA VAL A 399 11.06 3.45 -15.83
C VAL A 399 9.54 3.51 -15.72
N ILE A 400 8.94 4.46 -16.45
CA ILE A 400 7.54 4.33 -16.85
C ILE A 400 7.50 3.30 -17.97
N ARG A 401 6.63 2.30 -17.85
CA ARG A 401 6.39 1.28 -18.86
C ARG A 401 4.93 1.28 -19.27
N VAL A 402 4.67 1.31 -20.57
CA VAL A 402 3.32 1.19 -21.16
C VAL A 402 3.30 -0.06 -22.03
N ILE A 403 2.46 -1.02 -21.67
CA ILE A 403 2.43 -2.37 -22.24
C ILE A 403 0.99 -2.74 -22.66
N PRO A 404 0.73 -3.01 -23.96
CA PRO A 404 -0.52 -3.66 -24.36
C PRO A 404 -0.53 -5.11 -23.86
N GLU A 405 -1.69 -5.57 -23.37
CA GLU A 405 -1.87 -6.96 -22.96
C GLU A 405 -1.84 -7.93 -24.14
N ASP A 406 -2.17 -7.42 -25.34
CA ASP A 406 -2.05 -8.13 -26.60
C ASP A 406 -0.75 -7.79 -27.34
N PRO A 407 -0.18 -8.70 -28.14
CA PRO A 407 1.02 -8.44 -28.96
C PRO A 407 0.68 -7.60 -30.19
N VAL A 408 0.18 -6.38 -29.98
CA VAL A 408 -0.14 -5.40 -31.03
C VAL A 408 0.95 -4.34 -31.14
N ASP A 409 1.19 -3.88 -32.37
CA ASP A 409 2.01 -2.70 -32.60
C ASP A 409 1.19 -1.43 -32.33
N PHE A 410 1.80 -0.43 -31.72
CA PHE A 410 1.13 0.79 -31.27
C PHE A 410 2.06 2.01 -31.33
N CYS A 411 1.47 3.19 -31.48
CA CYS A 411 2.16 4.47 -31.47
C CYS A 411 1.97 5.18 -30.13
N VAL A 412 3.02 5.87 -29.69
CA VAL A 412 3.02 6.81 -28.56
C VAL A 412 3.34 8.20 -29.09
N ASP A 413 2.64 9.21 -28.60
CA ASP A 413 2.88 10.61 -28.96
C ASP A 413 2.67 11.57 -27.77
N ASP A 414 3.17 12.81 -27.86
CA ASP A 414 3.07 13.89 -26.87
C ASP A 414 3.31 13.43 -25.40
N PHE A 415 4.34 12.61 -25.15
CA PHE A 415 4.66 12.13 -23.81
C PHE A 415 5.19 13.27 -22.93
N SER A 416 4.69 13.40 -21.70
CA SER A 416 5.13 14.45 -20.78
C SER A 416 5.20 14.00 -19.32
N LEU A 417 6.06 14.68 -18.55
CA LEU A 417 6.18 14.52 -17.10
C LEU A 417 6.25 15.89 -16.41
N ALA A 418 5.54 16.02 -15.29
CA ALA A 418 5.50 17.21 -14.44
C ALA A 418 5.66 16.85 -12.97
N ASP A 419 6.22 17.76 -12.16
CA ASP A 419 6.03 17.72 -10.71
C ASP A 419 4.55 17.98 -10.41
N SER A 420 3.89 17.13 -9.60
CA SER A 420 2.43 17.24 -9.36
C SER A 420 2.01 18.59 -8.75
N ILE A 421 2.92 19.31 -8.10
CA ILE A 421 2.67 20.66 -7.56
C ILE A 421 2.59 21.74 -8.67
N ASP A 422 3.37 21.60 -9.74
CA ASP A 422 3.45 22.57 -10.84
C ASP A 422 2.18 22.53 -11.72
N VAL A 423 1.57 21.33 -11.85
CA VAL A 423 0.31 21.13 -12.58
C VAL A 423 -0.94 21.25 -11.70
N ASN A 424 -0.86 21.20 -10.36
CA ASN A 424 -2.04 21.23 -9.48
C ASN A 424 -2.92 22.50 -9.67
N ASP A 425 -2.27 23.66 -9.79
CA ASP A 425 -2.92 24.95 -10.03
C ASP A 425 -3.52 25.07 -11.45
N LYS A 426 -3.28 24.07 -12.32
CA LYS A 426 -3.78 23.94 -13.69
C LYS A 426 -4.76 22.80 -13.89
N LEU A 427 -4.65 21.68 -13.18
CA LEU A 427 -5.74 20.70 -13.04
C LEU A 427 -7.02 21.42 -12.57
N THR A 428 -6.85 22.33 -11.61
CA THR A 428 -7.92 23.23 -11.12
C THR A 428 -8.43 24.23 -12.18
N LYS A 429 -7.63 24.56 -13.21
CA LYS A 429 -8.01 25.42 -14.36
C LYS A 429 -8.45 24.64 -15.62
N LYS A 430 -8.23 23.32 -15.67
CA LYS A 430 -8.78 22.36 -16.65
C LYS A 430 -10.32 22.23 -16.52
N LYS A 431 -10.91 22.95 -15.55
CA LYS A 431 -12.35 23.31 -15.43
C LYS A 431 -12.99 24.02 -16.64
N ASN A 432 -12.25 24.23 -17.74
CA ASN A 432 -12.79 24.61 -19.04
C ASN A 432 -12.81 23.43 -20.05
N ALA A 433 -12.80 22.18 -19.58
CA ALA A 433 -13.11 21.02 -20.42
C ALA A 433 -14.50 21.22 -21.06
N VAL A 434 -14.56 21.28 -22.39
CA VAL A 434 -15.83 21.50 -23.09
C VAL A 434 -16.54 20.16 -23.22
N ARG A 435 -17.62 19.99 -22.46
CA ARG A 435 -18.48 18.81 -22.56
C ARG A 435 -18.93 18.62 -24.01
N GLY A 436 -18.81 17.42 -24.57
CA GLY A 436 -19.08 17.17 -25.99
C GLY A 436 -17.93 17.44 -26.97
N ASP A 437 -16.76 17.87 -26.50
CA ASP A 437 -15.49 17.89 -27.26
C ASP A 437 -14.83 16.52 -27.10
N LEU A 438 -15.22 15.56 -27.93
CA LEU A 438 -14.77 14.16 -27.84
C LEU A 438 -13.46 13.89 -28.57
N ASN A 439 -13.10 14.71 -29.56
CA ASN A 439 -11.80 14.63 -30.22
C ASN A 439 -10.72 15.51 -29.55
N ARG A 440 -11.11 16.38 -28.61
CA ARG A 440 -10.26 17.29 -27.84
C ARG A 440 -9.53 18.31 -28.71
N ASP A 441 -10.14 18.73 -29.82
CA ASP A 441 -9.60 19.80 -30.68
C ASP A 441 -9.89 21.22 -30.16
N GLY A 442 -10.62 21.34 -29.04
CA GLY A 442 -11.02 22.60 -28.42
C GLY A 442 -12.33 23.17 -28.96
N SER A 443 -12.97 22.47 -29.90
CA SER A 443 -14.27 22.79 -30.48
C SER A 443 -15.29 21.69 -30.20
N VAL A 444 -16.58 21.99 -30.40
CA VAL A 444 -17.63 20.95 -30.39
C VAL A 444 -18.36 21.01 -31.72
N ASP A 445 -18.12 20.03 -32.58
CA ASP A 445 -18.61 20.01 -33.95
C ASP A 445 -19.07 18.62 -34.45
N ILE A 446 -19.10 18.44 -35.77
CA ILE A 446 -19.56 17.22 -36.43
C ILE A 446 -18.60 16.03 -36.27
N TYR A 447 -17.31 16.27 -36.03
CA TYR A 447 -16.31 15.23 -35.79
C TYR A 447 -16.56 14.54 -34.45
N ASP A 448 -16.95 15.28 -33.40
CA ASP A 448 -17.38 14.72 -32.11
C ASP A 448 -18.60 13.82 -32.23
N VAL A 449 -19.57 14.20 -33.09
CA VAL A 449 -20.73 13.36 -33.40
C VAL A 449 -20.31 12.06 -34.10
N VAL A 450 -19.22 12.06 -34.87
CA VAL A 450 -18.66 10.83 -35.47
C VAL A 450 -17.94 9.99 -34.41
N THR A 451 -17.16 10.62 -33.52
CA THR A 451 -16.48 9.95 -32.39
C THR A 451 -17.49 9.30 -31.44
N LEU A 452 -18.48 10.05 -30.97
CA LEU A 452 -19.54 9.57 -30.08
C LEU A 452 -20.36 8.43 -30.71
N ARG A 453 -20.62 8.47 -32.03
CA ARG A 453 -21.26 7.36 -32.74
C ARG A 453 -20.41 6.12 -32.84
N ARG A 454 -19.09 6.26 -32.99
CA ARG A 454 -18.17 5.10 -32.99
C ARG A 454 -18.10 4.47 -31.62
N LEU A 455 -17.99 5.29 -30.56
CA LEU A 455 -18.03 4.84 -29.17
C LEU A 455 -19.31 4.06 -28.87
N LEU A 456 -20.50 4.64 -29.13
CA LEU A 456 -21.80 3.96 -28.94
C LEU A 456 -22.02 2.68 -29.76
N LEU A 457 -21.14 2.36 -30.72
CA LEU A 457 -21.16 1.11 -31.49
C LEU A 457 -20.08 0.11 -31.02
N MET A 458 -19.17 0.52 -30.13
CA MET A 458 -17.98 -0.22 -29.70
C MET A 458 -17.87 -0.38 -28.18
N THR A 459 -18.63 0.39 -27.38
CA THR A 459 -18.72 0.29 -25.93
C THR A 459 -19.95 -0.51 -25.53
N GLU A 460 -19.81 -1.41 -24.55
CA GLU A 460 -20.95 -1.87 -23.76
C GLU A 460 -21.47 -0.71 -22.87
N GLU A 461 -22.70 -0.81 -22.36
CA GLU A 461 -23.60 0.32 -22.03
C GLU A 461 -23.14 1.30 -20.92
N HIS A 462 -21.95 1.12 -20.31
CA HIS A 462 -21.55 1.85 -19.08
C HIS A 462 -20.12 2.45 -19.11
N ASN A 463 -19.51 2.63 -20.29
CA ASN A 463 -18.23 3.36 -20.42
C ASN A 463 -18.47 4.86 -20.63
N VAL A 464 -18.12 5.72 -19.66
CA VAL A 464 -18.51 7.15 -19.69
C VAL A 464 -17.41 8.10 -19.21
N SER A 465 -16.78 8.83 -20.13
CA SER A 465 -15.93 9.98 -19.79
C SER A 465 -16.76 11.28 -19.71
N PHE A 466 -16.30 12.28 -18.94
CA PHE A 466 -16.90 13.64 -18.87
C PHE A 466 -17.25 14.25 -20.24
N TYR A 467 -16.41 14.00 -21.25
CA TYR A 467 -16.61 14.51 -22.62
C TYR A 467 -17.75 13.79 -23.37
N GLN A 468 -18.06 12.56 -22.97
CA GLN A 468 -19.03 11.66 -23.59
C GLN A 468 -20.44 11.80 -22.97
N ASP A 469 -20.53 12.13 -21.68
CA ASP A 469 -21.77 12.48 -20.98
C ASP A 469 -22.25 13.90 -21.36
N VAL A 470 -22.71 14.04 -22.60
CA VAL A 470 -23.15 15.33 -23.16
C VAL A 470 -24.47 15.79 -22.53
N ASN A 471 -25.25 14.87 -21.94
CA ASN A 471 -26.53 15.21 -21.34
C ASN A 471 -26.42 15.50 -19.82
N GLY A 472 -25.65 14.72 -19.07
CA GLY A 472 -25.36 14.92 -17.64
C GLY A 472 -26.13 13.99 -16.71
N ASP A 473 -26.56 12.84 -17.22
CA ASP A 473 -27.21 11.75 -16.48
C ASP A 473 -26.19 10.71 -15.97
N CYS A 474 -24.89 10.96 -16.19
CA CYS A 474 -23.79 10.08 -15.87
C CYS A 474 -23.81 8.73 -16.62
N LYS A 475 -24.43 8.66 -17.81
CA LYS A 475 -24.55 7.43 -18.62
C LYS A 475 -24.26 7.70 -20.09
N LEU A 476 -23.34 6.96 -20.71
CA LEU A 476 -23.13 7.04 -22.17
C LEU A 476 -24.26 6.32 -22.90
N ASN A 477 -25.19 7.07 -23.48
CA ASN A 477 -26.33 6.49 -24.17
C ASN A 477 -26.76 7.32 -25.41
N ILE A 478 -27.89 6.93 -26.02
CA ILE A 478 -28.40 7.62 -27.21
C ILE A 478 -28.92 9.04 -26.89
N GLY A 479 -29.14 9.35 -25.61
CA GLY A 479 -29.42 10.67 -25.06
C GLY A 479 -28.28 11.65 -25.33
N ASP A 480 -27.03 11.27 -25.10
CA ASP A 480 -25.84 12.09 -25.39
C ASP A 480 -25.70 12.36 -26.87
N LEU A 481 -25.85 11.32 -27.69
CA LEU A 481 -25.81 11.48 -29.14
C LEU A 481 -26.93 12.40 -29.62
N ALA A 482 -28.11 12.35 -29.01
CA ALA A 482 -29.21 13.26 -29.32
C ALA A 482 -28.94 14.69 -28.82
N ALA A 483 -28.32 14.87 -27.65
CA ALA A 483 -27.94 16.17 -27.09
C ALA A 483 -26.86 16.84 -27.95
N LEU A 484 -25.75 16.13 -28.20
CA LEU A 484 -24.64 16.59 -29.05
C LEU A 484 -25.12 16.89 -30.47
N THR A 485 -25.86 15.97 -31.10
CA THR A 485 -26.40 16.21 -32.44
C THR A 485 -27.33 17.42 -32.48
N ARG A 486 -28.14 17.68 -31.43
CA ARG A 486 -29.00 18.88 -31.37
C ARG A 486 -28.21 20.18 -31.24
N PHE A 487 -27.13 20.17 -30.47
CA PHE A 487 -26.24 21.31 -30.34
C PHE A 487 -25.51 21.61 -31.66
N VAL A 488 -24.83 20.62 -32.22
CA VAL A 488 -24.01 20.75 -33.45
C VAL A 488 -24.84 21.19 -34.67
N ILE A 489 -26.11 20.76 -34.80
CA ILE A 489 -27.00 21.23 -35.87
C ILE A 489 -27.74 22.54 -35.54
N GLY A 490 -27.41 23.21 -34.43
CA GLY A 490 -27.98 24.49 -34.02
C GLY A 490 -29.45 24.47 -33.57
N LYS A 491 -29.98 23.31 -33.14
CA LYS A 491 -31.31 23.22 -32.53
C LYS A 491 -31.32 23.69 -31.08
N THR A 492 -30.21 23.54 -30.35
CA THR A 492 -29.95 24.19 -29.06
C THR A 492 -28.82 25.21 -29.21
N LYS A 493 -28.79 26.23 -28.34
CA LYS A 493 -27.75 27.27 -28.34
C LYS A 493 -26.52 26.93 -27.50
N GLN A 494 -26.70 25.99 -26.59
CA GLN A 494 -25.70 25.44 -25.68
C GLN A 494 -26.04 23.96 -25.49
N ILE A 495 -25.06 23.23 -24.97
CA ILE A 495 -25.25 21.92 -24.35
C ILE A 495 -26.06 22.12 -23.05
N PRO A 496 -26.85 21.14 -22.58
CA PRO A 496 -27.55 21.27 -21.29
C PRO A 496 -26.58 21.55 -20.14
N GLU A 497 -27.09 22.05 -19.01
CA GLU A 497 -26.37 21.92 -17.74
C GLU A 497 -26.47 20.46 -17.27
N PRO A 498 -25.47 19.91 -16.55
CA PRO A 498 -25.54 18.55 -16.03
C PRO A 498 -26.62 18.40 -14.94
N GLU A 499 -27.25 17.22 -14.85
CA GLU A 499 -28.16 16.90 -13.74
C GLU A 499 -27.35 16.46 -12.50
N LYS A 500 -26.22 15.79 -12.72
CA LYS A 500 -25.20 15.47 -11.71
C LYS A 500 -23.81 15.86 -12.20
N GLU A 501 -22.97 16.44 -11.34
CA GLU A 501 -21.55 16.65 -11.66
C GLU A 501 -20.75 15.41 -11.25
N TYR A 502 -19.91 14.87 -12.15
CA TYR A 502 -18.87 13.92 -11.76
C TYR A 502 -17.82 14.61 -10.91
N LEU A 503 -17.54 14.07 -9.72
CA LEU A 503 -16.40 14.47 -8.89
C LEU A 503 -15.15 13.70 -9.30
N TYR A 504 -15.28 12.38 -9.43
CA TYR A 504 -14.19 11.45 -9.69
C TYR A 504 -14.60 10.42 -10.72
N PHE A 505 -13.71 10.12 -11.65
CA PHE A 505 -13.86 9.09 -12.66
C PHE A 505 -12.50 8.47 -12.95
N ASN A 506 -12.27 7.27 -12.44
CA ASN A 506 -11.07 6.48 -12.73
C ASN A 506 -11.35 4.99 -12.47
N ASP A 507 -10.39 4.15 -12.86
CA ASP A 507 -10.42 2.70 -12.61
C ASP A 507 -10.27 2.45 -11.10
N ASP A 508 -9.11 2.80 -10.53
CA ASP A 508 -8.78 2.83 -9.09
C ASP A 508 -8.49 4.27 -8.63
N PHE A 509 -8.93 4.66 -7.43
CA PHE A 509 -8.61 5.98 -6.83
C PHE A 509 -8.90 6.06 -5.32
N THR A 510 -8.24 7.02 -4.64
CA THR A 510 -8.63 7.48 -3.30
C THR A 510 -8.70 9.00 -3.29
N GLU A 511 -9.90 9.55 -3.05
CA GLU A 511 -10.19 10.97 -3.23
C GLU A 511 -11.16 11.49 -2.16
N THR A 512 -11.10 12.78 -1.83
CA THR A 512 -11.88 13.36 -0.70
C THR A 512 -12.80 14.49 -1.15
N ALA A 513 -14.11 14.30 -1.00
CA ALA A 513 -15.14 15.29 -1.28
C ALA A 513 -15.88 15.70 0.00
N GLY A 514 -15.72 16.96 0.41
CA GLY A 514 -16.30 17.46 1.65
C GLY A 514 -15.74 16.72 2.87
N SER A 515 -16.62 16.06 3.62
CA SER A 515 -16.28 15.22 4.79
C SER A 515 -16.11 13.73 4.45
N THR A 516 -16.23 13.34 3.19
CA THR A 516 -16.31 11.95 2.76
C THR A 516 -15.11 11.57 1.90
N VAL A 517 -14.42 10.51 2.29
CA VAL A 517 -13.32 9.90 1.52
C VAL A 517 -13.89 8.75 0.71
N PHE A 518 -13.74 8.80 -0.60
CA PHE A 518 -14.05 7.70 -1.51
C PHE A 518 -12.78 6.92 -1.81
N ASN A 519 -12.85 5.60 -1.77
CA ASN A 519 -11.76 4.69 -2.10
C ASN A 519 -12.31 3.56 -2.97
N VAL A 520 -11.74 3.44 -4.17
CA VAL A 520 -12.03 2.41 -5.18
C VAL A 520 -10.77 1.60 -5.38
N HIS A 521 -10.91 0.28 -5.35
CA HIS A 521 -9.80 -0.66 -5.52
C HIS A 521 -10.27 -2.00 -6.13
N SER A 522 -9.45 -2.62 -6.98
CA SER A 522 -9.66 -4.01 -7.44
C SER A 522 -8.41 -4.89 -7.39
N ILE A 523 -8.62 -6.20 -7.53
CA ILE A 523 -7.56 -7.19 -7.72
C ILE A 523 -7.90 -8.03 -8.97
N GLU A 524 -6.88 -8.29 -9.78
CA GLU A 524 -6.99 -8.97 -11.08
C GLU A 524 -6.34 -10.37 -11.07
N ASP A 525 -7.06 -11.36 -11.59
CA ASP A 525 -6.43 -12.55 -12.21
C ASP A 525 -6.48 -12.49 -13.76
N THR A 526 -7.37 -11.68 -14.35
CA THR A 526 -7.61 -11.61 -15.81
C THR A 526 -7.99 -10.22 -16.33
N LEU A 527 -7.99 -10.09 -17.68
CA LEU A 527 -8.04 -8.89 -18.53
C LEU A 527 -9.35 -8.05 -18.48
N GLY A 528 -10.02 -7.94 -17.33
CA GLY A 528 -11.39 -7.43 -17.20
C GLY A 528 -11.51 -5.93 -16.87
N GLU A 529 -12.45 -5.21 -17.51
CA GLU A 529 -12.54 -3.73 -17.42
C GLU A 529 -13.11 -3.29 -16.08
N GLU A 530 -12.71 -2.11 -15.58
CA GLU A 530 -13.40 -1.46 -14.46
C GLU A 530 -13.54 0.03 -14.72
N LYS A 531 -14.63 0.63 -14.24
CA LYS A 531 -14.87 2.07 -14.26
C LYS A 531 -15.74 2.43 -13.08
N THR A 532 -15.27 3.38 -12.28
CA THR A 532 -16.06 3.87 -11.14
C THR A 532 -16.18 5.39 -11.22
N ALA A 533 -17.42 5.85 -11.12
CA ALA A 533 -17.78 7.25 -11.24
C ALA A 533 -18.55 7.69 -9.99
N VAL A 534 -18.05 8.72 -9.30
CA VAL A 534 -18.68 9.28 -8.10
C VAL A 534 -19.23 10.66 -8.43
N CYS A 535 -20.50 10.89 -8.12
CA CYS A 535 -21.23 12.12 -8.38
C CYS A 535 -21.20 13.08 -7.18
N SER A 536 -21.50 14.36 -7.44
CA SER A 536 -21.51 15.46 -6.46
C SER A 536 -22.46 15.29 -5.27
N ASP A 537 -23.45 14.41 -5.40
CA ASP A 537 -24.43 14.05 -4.36
C ASP A 537 -24.01 12.82 -3.53
N GLY A 538 -22.85 12.22 -3.81
CA GLY A 538 -22.37 10.99 -3.18
C GLY A 538 -22.92 9.69 -3.79
N SER A 539 -23.80 9.78 -4.78
CA SER A 539 -24.19 8.62 -5.61
C SER A 539 -23.02 8.14 -6.46
N PHE A 540 -23.01 6.87 -6.84
CA PHE A 540 -21.95 6.32 -7.68
C PHE A 540 -22.45 5.26 -8.66
N ILE A 541 -21.73 5.14 -9.77
CA ILE A 541 -21.92 4.12 -10.78
C ILE A 541 -20.60 3.37 -10.94
N ALA A 542 -20.65 2.05 -10.85
CA ALA A 542 -19.54 1.15 -11.03
C ALA A 542 -19.87 0.12 -12.13
N GLN A 543 -18.90 -0.17 -12.99
CA GLN A 543 -18.89 -1.35 -13.84
C GLN A 543 -17.58 -2.09 -13.62
N TRP A 544 -17.62 -3.41 -13.53
CA TRP A 544 -16.43 -4.27 -13.51
C TRP A 544 -16.65 -5.51 -14.38
N SER A 545 -15.60 -6.06 -14.97
CA SER A 545 -15.61 -7.40 -15.56
C SER A 545 -14.41 -8.21 -15.10
N ASP A 546 -14.59 -9.52 -15.00
CA ASP A 546 -13.53 -10.54 -14.87
C ASP A 546 -12.45 -10.23 -13.79
N LYS A 547 -12.87 -9.59 -12.68
CA LYS A 547 -12.08 -9.28 -11.48
C LYS A 547 -12.28 -10.37 -10.41
N THR A 548 -11.22 -10.70 -9.66
CA THR A 548 -11.32 -11.55 -8.47
C THR A 548 -11.82 -10.77 -7.26
N TYR A 549 -11.55 -9.46 -7.22
CA TYR A 549 -12.04 -8.54 -6.20
C TYR A 549 -12.31 -7.17 -6.80
N TYR A 550 -13.42 -6.54 -6.42
CA TYR A 550 -13.73 -5.14 -6.66
C TYR A 550 -14.34 -4.55 -5.39
N VAL A 551 -13.90 -3.35 -5.00
CA VAL A 551 -14.51 -2.58 -3.92
C VAL A 551 -14.61 -1.09 -4.29
N ILE A 552 -15.77 -0.50 -3.99
CA ILE A 552 -15.91 0.93 -3.78
C ILE A 552 -16.38 1.16 -2.35
N SER A 553 -15.76 2.12 -1.67
CA SER A 553 -16.13 2.51 -0.32
C SER A 553 -16.20 4.03 -0.15
N SER A 554 -17.12 4.47 0.71
CA SER A 554 -17.23 5.83 1.19
C SER A 554 -17.05 5.83 2.71
N LEU A 555 -16.14 6.65 3.21
CA LEU A 555 -15.88 6.86 4.64
C LEU A 555 -16.25 8.29 5.01
N GLN A 556 -17.28 8.46 5.82
CA GLN A 556 -17.67 9.75 6.37
C GLN A 556 -17.26 9.81 7.86
N ARG A 557 -16.68 10.93 8.28
CA ARG A 557 -16.37 11.23 9.69
C ARG A 557 -17.27 12.34 10.20
N PHE A 558 -17.65 12.28 11.47
CA PHE A 558 -18.56 13.21 12.11
C PHE A 558 -17.88 13.95 13.27
N GLU A 559 -18.15 15.25 13.40
CA GLU A 559 -17.71 16.06 14.55
C GLU A 559 -18.85 16.27 15.57
N ASP A 560 -20.05 16.64 15.10
CA ASP A 560 -21.22 17.02 15.93
C ASP A 560 -22.53 16.29 15.50
N LEU A 561 -22.48 14.96 15.34
CA LEU A 561 -23.66 14.13 15.04
C LEU A 561 -24.19 13.48 16.33
N ASP A 562 -25.47 13.70 16.67
CA ASP A 562 -26.08 13.13 17.88
C ASP A 562 -26.77 11.78 17.63
N LYS A 563 -27.32 11.55 16.43
CA LYS A 563 -27.91 10.27 16.01
C LYS A 563 -27.49 9.95 14.59
N LEU A 564 -27.15 8.69 14.32
CA LEU A 564 -26.82 8.22 12.97
C LEU A 564 -27.96 7.39 12.40
N ASN A 565 -28.53 7.88 11.30
CA ASN A 565 -29.39 7.10 10.41
C ASN A 565 -28.73 7.05 9.02
N LEU A 566 -28.61 5.86 8.45
CA LEU A 566 -28.05 5.63 7.12
C LEU A 566 -29.13 5.10 6.18
N LYS A 567 -29.34 5.81 5.07
CA LYS A 567 -30.14 5.36 3.93
C LYS A 567 -29.24 4.98 2.76
N TYR A 568 -29.50 3.84 2.15
CA TYR A 568 -28.81 3.39 0.94
C TYR A 568 -29.79 2.71 -0.02
N SER A 569 -29.75 3.10 -1.29
CA SER A 569 -30.60 2.48 -2.32
C SER A 569 -29.88 2.41 -3.66
N GLY A 570 -30.23 1.42 -4.48
CA GLY A 570 -29.49 1.16 -5.70
C GLY A 570 -29.96 -0.06 -6.48
N THR A 571 -29.23 -0.35 -7.54
CA THR A 571 -29.41 -1.54 -8.38
C THR A 571 -28.05 -2.14 -8.71
N VAL A 572 -27.92 -3.44 -8.49
CA VAL A 572 -26.72 -4.23 -8.78
C VAL A 572 -27.12 -5.37 -9.71
N LYS A 573 -26.31 -5.62 -10.73
CA LYS A 573 -26.34 -6.88 -11.48
C LYS A 573 -24.95 -7.46 -11.49
N THR A 574 -24.84 -8.73 -11.12
CA THR A 574 -23.60 -9.49 -11.32
C THR A 574 -23.86 -10.71 -12.19
N ASP A 575 -22.82 -11.18 -12.87
CA ASP A 575 -22.72 -12.51 -13.47
C ASP A 575 -21.44 -13.16 -12.91
N SER A 576 -21.51 -14.41 -12.44
CA SER A 576 -20.40 -15.16 -11.85
C SER A 576 -19.29 -15.46 -12.86
N CYS A 577 -18.02 -15.29 -12.47
CA CYS A 577 -16.85 -15.64 -13.29
C CYS A 577 -15.80 -16.53 -12.59
N ALA A 578 -16.12 -17.13 -11.43
CA ALA A 578 -15.19 -17.95 -10.64
C ALA A 578 -14.54 -19.11 -11.43
N VAL A 579 -13.22 -19.27 -11.28
CA VAL A 579 -12.43 -20.34 -11.88
C VAL A 579 -12.05 -21.39 -10.82
N VAL A 580 -12.87 -22.45 -10.71
CA VAL A 580 -12.59 -23.71 -9.98
C VAL A 580 -11.97 -23.54 -8.58
N GLY A 581 -12.77 -23.11 -7.61
CA GLY A 581 -12.39 -23.22 -6.19
C GLY A 581 -13.17 -22.32 -5.23
N ASN A 582 -13.46 -21.09 -5.68
CA ASN A 582 -14.25 -20.10 -4.94
C ASN A 582 -15.69 -20.01 -5.46
N GLU A 583 -16.58 -19.41 -4.66
CA GLU A 583 -17.91 -18.98 -5.06
C GLU A 583 -17.95 -17.46 -5.27
N SER A 584 -18.67 -17.03 -6.31
CA SER A 584 -18.84 -15.62 -6.67
C SER A 584 -19.83 -14.93 -5.73
N SER A 585 -19.47 -13.76 -5.17
CA SER A 585 -20.31 -13.04 -4.20
C SER A 585 -20.32 -11.52 -4.43
N ALA A 586 -21.38 -10.85 -3.98
CA ALA A 586 -21.52 -9.38 -4.06
C ALA A 586 -22.30 -8.84 -2.86
N LYS A 587 -21.68 -7.99 -2.05
CA LYS A 587 -22.17 -7.56 -0.74
C LYS A 587 -21.98 -6.08 -0.45
N ILE A 588 -22.90 -5.51 0.32
CA ILE A 588 -22.79 -4.22 0.99
C ILE A 588 -22.29 -4.46 2.41
N CYS A 589 -21.13 -3.87 2.73
CA CYS A 589 -20.56 -3.85 4.06
C CYS A 589 -20.69 -2.44 4.65
N ILE A 590 -21.27 -2.32 5.84
CA ILE A 590 -21.44 -1.06 6.55
C ILE A 590 -20.76 -1.21 7.91
N LEU A 591 -19.78 -0.36 8.19
CA LEU A 591 -19.04 -0.31 9.45
C LEU A 591 -19.26 1.08 10.05
N ALA A 592 -19.94 1.16 11.20
CA ALA A 592 -20.16 2.40 11.93
C ALA A 592 -19.36 2.37 13.25
N GLU A 593 -18.50 3.36 13.44
CA GLU A 593 -17.75 3.56 14.68
C GLU A 593 -18.46 4.59 15.56
N PHE A 594 -18.56 4.27 16.84
CA PHE A 594 -19.11 5.14 17.88
C PHE A 594 -18.10 5.27 19.03
N LYS A 595 -18.11 6.42 19.73
CA LYS A 595 -17.18 6.72 20.82
C LYS A 595 -17.88 7.37 22.00
N ASN A 596 -17.37 7.10 23.19
CA ASN A 596 -17.68 7.86 24.41
C ASN A 596 -16.36 8.40 25.01
N ASP A 597 -16.37 8.85 26.27
CA ASP A 597 -15.19 9.46 26.92
C ASP A 597 -14.04 8.47 27.18
N SER A 598 -14.25 7.15 27.09
CA SER A 598 -13.23 6.12 27.40
C SER A 598 -12.99 5.08 26.30
N ASP A 599 -13.99 4.76 25.47
CA ASP A 599 -14.02 3.57 24.63
C ASP A 599 -14.50 3.83 23.19
N THR A 600 -14.30 2.83 22.34
CA THR A 600 -14.78 2.79 20.94
C THR A 600 -15.55 1.49 20.69
N LEU A 601 -16.71 1.64 20.05
CA LEU A 601 -17.64 0.58 19.68
C LEU A 601 -17.84 0.58 18.17
N THR A 602 -17.73 -0.58 17.52
CA THR A 602 -17.86 -0.71 16.08
C THR A 602 -18.99 -1.67 15.73
N VAL A 603 -20.00 -1.20 15.01
CA VAL A 603 -21.11 -2.02 14.48
C VAL A 603 -20.82 -2.36 13.02
N LEU A 604 -20.83 -3.65 12.69
CA LEU A 604 -20.67 -4.15 11.33
C LEU A 604 -21.98 -4.80 10.84
N ILE A 605 -22.43 -4.40 9.66
CA ILE A 605 -23.59 -4.94 8.96
C ILE A 605 -23.14 -5.42 7.58
N THR A 606 -23.53 -6.63 7.18
CA THR A 606 -23.19 -7.21 5.87
C THR A 606 -24.44 -7.77 5.18
N ASP A 607 -24.85 -7.14 4.08
CA ASP A 607 -25.98 -7.54 3.24
C ASP A 607 -25.44 -8.09 1.90
N GLY A 608 -25.92 -9.23 1.40
CA GLY A 608 -25.46 -9.84 0.14
C GLY A 608 -24.42 -10.97 0.25
N ALA A 609 -24.14 -11.50 1.45
CA ALA A 609 -23.25 -12.65 1.60
C ALA A 609 -23.76 -13.90 0.86
N ASP A 610 -22.84 -14.75 0.39
CA ASP A 610 -23.16 -15.99 -0.33
C ASP A 610 -23.71 -17.09 0.60
N GLU A 611 -24.15 -18.21 0.00
CA GLU A 611 -24.74 -19.31 0.74
C GLU A 611 -23.69 -20.02 1.62
N ALA A 612 -22.41 -20.06 1.23
CA ALA A 612 -21.34 -20.69 2.01
C ALA A 612 -20.94 -19.88 3.25
N ASP A 613 -20.79 -18.54 3.14
CA ASP A 613 -20.58 -17.63 4.27
C ASP A 613 -21.75 -17.73 5.27
N ARG A 614 -23.00 -17.73 4.78
CA ARG A 614 -24.18 -17.93 5.63
C ARG A 614 -24.27 -19.36 6.21
N LEU A 615 -23.90 -20.40 5.45
CA LEU A 615 -23.90 -21.79 5.92
C LEU A 615 -22.80 -22.05 6.96
N ARG A 616 -21.65 -21.38 6.86
CA ARG A 616 -20.61 -21.41 7.90
C ARG A 616 -21.13 -20.92 9.26
N TRP A 617 -22.10 -20.01 9.27
CA TRP A 617 -22.79 -19.54 10.48
C TRP A 617 -23.98 -20.43 10.90
N LEU A 618 -24.35 -21.42 10.09
CA LEU A 618 -25.52 -22.31 10.29
C LEU A 618 -25.16 -23.80 10.47
N ASP A 619 -23.92 -24.21 10.17
CA ASP A 619 -23.43 -25.60 10.31
C ASP A 619 -23.51 -26.10 11.78
N SER A 620 -23.58 -25.16 12.73
CA SER A 620 -24.12 -25.39 14.07
C SER A 620 -25.28 -24.42 14.36
N PRO A 621 -26.55 -24.86 14.26
CA PRO A 621 -27.71 -24.00 14.51
C PRO A 621 -27.85 -23.51 15.97
N ASP A 622 -26.96 -23.98 16.85
CA ASP A 622 -26.83 -23.51 18.22
C ASP A 622 -25.99 -22.22 18.37
N ASP A 623 -25.34 -21.70 17.33
CA ASP A 623 -24.41 -20.55 17.43
C ASP A 623 -25.00 -19.17 17.06
N MET A 624 -25.97 -19.10 16.15
CA MET A 624 -26.61 -17.82 15.77
C MET A 624 -27.99 -17.60 16.44
N LYS A 625 -28.34 -16.34 16.72
CA LYS A 625 -29.62 -15.89 17.34
C LYS A 625 -30.32 -14.87 16.46
N LEU A 626 -31.58 -15.14 16.12
CA LEU A 626 -32.44 -14.19 15.42
C LEU A 626 -33.00 -13.15 16.41
N ILE A 627 -32.91 -11.88 16.06
CA ILE A 627 -33.35 -10.72 16.85
C ILE A 627 -34.13 -9.73 15.98
N GLU A 628 -34.88 -8.83 16.61
CA GLU A 628 -35.64 -7.77 15.94
C GLU A 628 -35.18 -6.41 16.50
N ILE A 629 -34.67 -5.53 15.64
CA ILE A 629 -34.23 -4.17 15.98
C ILE A 629 -34.90 -3.19 15.02
N GLY A 630 -35.59 -2.17 15.55
CA GLY A 630 -36.25 -1.15 14.72
C GLY A 630 -37.37 -1.66 13.80
N GLY A 631 -37.83 -2.91 13.97
CA GLY A 631 -38.76 -3.59 13.06
C GLY A 631 -38.10 -4.42 11.94
N ASN A 632 -36.76 -4.45 11.89
CA ASN A 632 -35.97 -5.28 10.98
C ASN A 632 -35.46 -6.53 11.72
N GLU A 633 -35.46 -7.68 11.04
CA GLU A 633 -34.96 -8.94 11.57
C GLU A 633 -33.48 -9.17 11.20
N TYR A 634 -32.66 -9.53 12.19
CA TYR A 634 -31.22 -9.77 12.04
C TYR A 634 -30.76 -11.04 12.75
N TYR A 635 -29.72 -11.68 12.24
CA TYR A 635 -28.94 -12.68 12.98
C TYR A 635 -27.74 -12.03 13.66
N ILE A 636 -27.44 -12.47 14.89
CA ILE A 636 -26.23 -12.14 15.65
C ILE A 636 -25.62 -13.42 16.23
N ASP A 637 -24.30 -13.44 16.47
CA ASP A 637 -23.63 -14.56 17.16
C ASP A 637 -24.08 -14.62 18.63
N LYS A 638 -24.23 -15.83 19.18
CA LYS A 638 -24.53 -16.06 20.61
C LYS A 638 -23.30 -16.03 21.49
N ASN A 639 -22.11 -16.26 20.93
CA ASN A 639 -20.84 -16.10 21.65
C ASN A 639 -20.50 -14.61 21.83
N ASP A 640 -21.07 -13.74 20.99
CA ASP A 640 -21.10 -12.28 21.18
C ASP A 640 -22.15 -11.83 22.23
N GLU A 641 -22.72 -12.74 23.04
CA GLU A 641 -23.30 -12.39 24.36
C GLU A 641 -22.18 -11.98 25.34
N LEU A 642 -21.57 -10.82 25.05
CA LEU A 642 -20.76 -9.93 25.88
C LEU A 642 -19.88 -10.60 26.96
N PRO A 643 -18.55 -10.71 26.76
CA PRO A 643 -17.67 -10.97 27.90
C PRO A 643 -17.81 -9.85 28.95
N ASP A 644 -17.89 -10.22 30.23
CA ASP A 644 -17.99 -9.32 31.40
C ASP A 644 -16.75 -8.39 31.58
N VAL A 645 -15.85 -8.32 30.60
CA VAL A 645 -14.55 -7.65 30.66
C VAL A 645 -14.38 -6.79 29.40
N ILE A 646 -14.13 -5.49 29.62
CA ILE A 646 -14.01 -4.48 28.57
C ILE A 646 -12.66 -4.68 27.84
N GLU A 647 -12.71 -5.15 26.60
CA GLU A 647 -11.59 -5.06 25.66
C GLU A 647 -11.67 -3.74 24.88
N PRO A 648 -10.54 -3.02 24.69
CA PRO A 648 -10.52 -1.84 23.82
C PRO A 648 -10.72 -2.26 22.37
N ASN A 649 -11.73 -1.65 21.71
CA ASN A 649 -12.29 -1.99 20.38
C ASN A 649 -13.31 -3.14 20.44
N ARG A 650 -14.52 -2.85 20.93
CA ARG A 650 -15.65 -3.79 20.89
C ARG A 650 -16.29 -3.81 19.50
N TYR A 651 -16.53 -5.01 18.98
CA TYR A 651 -17.22 -5.24 17.70
C TYR A 651 -18.61 -5.83 17.94
N ILE A 652 -19.59 -5.41 17.14
CA ILE A 652 -20.93 -6.00 17.08
C ILE A 652 -21.20 -6.36 15.62
N TRP A 653 -21.27 -7.65 15.30
CA TRP A 653 -21.61 -8.13 13.95
C TRP A 653 -23.11 -8.44 13.87
N ILE A 654 -23.76 -7.90 12.83
CA ILE A 654 -25.21 -8.01 12.62
C ILE A 654 -25.47 -8.37 11.15
N TYR A 655 -26.20 -9.44 10.90
CA TYR A 655 -26.50 -9.93 9.55
C TYR A 655 -28.00 -9.77 9.25
N PRO A 656 -28.40 -8.98 8.24
CA PRO A 656 -29.80 -8.90 7.80
C PRO A 656 -30.35 -10.28 7.46
N LYS A 657 -31.56 -10.57 7.94
CA LYS A 657 -32.20 -11.87 7.70
C LYS A 657 -32.40 -12.13 6.21
N GLU A 658 -32.98 -11.16 5.51
CA GLU A 658 -33.11 -11.16 4.05
C GLU A 658 -31.75 -10.84 3.37
N ASN A 659 -31.64 -11.13 2.07
CA ASN A 659 -30.46 -10.78 1.26
C ASN A 659 -30.92 -9.85 0.14
N SER A 660 -30.54 -8.57 0.19
CA SER A 660 -30.97 -7.57 -0.79
C SER A 660 -30.17 -7.64 -2.08
N ILE A 661 -29.01 -8.29 -2.05
CA ILE A 661 -28.15 -8.58 -3.21
C ILE A 661 -27.93 -10.10 -3.30
N LYS A 662 -27.89 -10.60 -4.53
CA LYS A 662 -27.56 -11.99 -4.86
C LYS A 662 -26.72 -12.01 -6.13
N THR A 663 -25.81 -12.97 -6.20
CA THR A 663 -25.02 -13.22 -7.41
C THR A 663 -25.93 -13.75 -8.54
N ASP A 664 -25.58 -13.46 -9.80
CA ASP A 664 -26.30 -13.88 -11.02
C ASP A 664 -27.74 -13.33 -11.17
N GLU A 665 -28.20 -12.43 -10.29
CA GLU A 665 -29.51 -11.77 -10.35
C GLU A 665 -29.39 -10.23 -10.50
N LEU A 666 -30.34 -9.62 -11.20
CA LEU A 666 -30.55 -8.16 -11.15
C LEU A 666 -31.30 -7.83 -9.86
N CYS A 667 -30.59 -7.22 -8.92
CA CYS A 667 -31.08 -6.88 -7.59
C CYS A 667 -31.33 -5.37 -7.48
N THR A 668 -32.45 -4.98 -6.90
CA THR A 668 -32.74 -3.60 -6.49
C THR A 668 -32.94 -3.60 -4.98
N PHE A 669 -32.23 -2.72 -4.29
CA PHE A 669 -32.24 -2.62 -2.83
C PHE A 669 -32.58 -1.19 -2.38
N ASP A 670 -33.22 -1.12 -1.22
CA ASP A 670 -33.64 0.10 -0.53
C ASP A 670 -33.60 -0.21 0.97
N GLY A 671 -32.62 0.37 1.67
CA GLY A 671 -32.27 0.02 3.04
C GLY A 671 -32.12 1.26 3.93
N GLU A 672 -32.65 1.16 5.15
CA GLU A 672 -32.54 2.19 6.18
C GLU A 672 -32.09 1.55 7.51
N ILE A 673 -31.07 2.13 8.13
CA ILE A 673 -30.47 1.65 9.39
C ILE A 673 -30.45 2.81 10.38
N ASP A 674 -31.36 2.75 11.38
CA ASP A 674 -31.29 3.62 12.55
C ASP A 674 -30.39 2.97 13.62
N PHE A 675 -29.15 3.45 13.71
CA PHE A 675 -28.20 2.96 14.70
C PHE A 675 -28.61 3.30 16.14
N THR A 676 -29.53 4.25 16.36
CA THR A 676 -30.07 4.55 17.69
C THR A 676 -30.77 3.34 18.30
N GLU A 677 -31.57 2.62 17.49
CA GLU A 677 -32.27 1.41 17.95
C GLU A 677 -31.31 0.22 18.11
N ILE A 678 -30.23 0.16 17.32
CA ILE A 678 -29.15 -0.83 17.49
C ILE A 678 -28.43 -0.63 18.83
N LEU A 679 -27.91 0.58 19.09
CA LEU A 679 -27.21 0.89 20.34
C LEU A 679 -28.10 0.61 21.56
N LYS A 680 -29.37 1.02 21.49
CA LYS A 680 -30.40 0.76 22.51
C LYS A 680 -30.70 -0.74 22.73
N TYR A 681 -30.65 -1.57 21.70
CA TYR A 681 -30.79 -3.02 21.85
C TYR A 681 -29.62 -3.63 22.64
N PHE A 682 -28.40 -3.14 22.42
CA PHE A 682 -27.19 -3.61 23.11
C PHE A 682 -26.90 -2.91 24.44
N GLY A 683 -27.61 -1.82 24.77
CA GLY A 683 -27.45 -1.06 26.01
C GLY A 683 -26.43 0.08 25.94
N GLU A 684 -25.95 0.43 24.76
CA GLU A 684 -24.82 1.34 24.49
C GLU A 684 -25.28 2.76 24.09
N GLU A 685 -26.35 3.26 24.72
CA GLU A 685 -27.00 4.53 24.37
C GLU A 685 -26.14 5.79 24.60
N ASP A 686 -25.02 5.67 25.34
CA ASP A 686 -24.07 6.76 25.62
C ASP A 686 -23.01 6.97 24.53
N PHE A 687 -22.85 6.00 23.63
CA PHE A 687 -21.90 6.06 22.51
C PHE A 687 -22.40 7.00 21.40
N LYS A 688 -21.57 7.98 21.00
CA LYS A 688 -21.87 8.92 19.92
C LYS A 688 -21.26 8.50 18.58
N PRO A 689 -21.94 8.74 17.44
CA PRO A 689 -21.36 8.48 16.12
C PRO A 689 -20.04 9.20 15.89
N TYR A 690 -19.02 8.47 15.43
CA TYR A 690 -17.70 9.01 15.09
C TYR A 690 -17.40 8.89 13.59
N SER A 691 -17.65 7.71 13.00
CA SER A 691 -17.48 7.50 11.58
C SER A 691 -18.47 6.47 11.05
N VAL A 692 -18.70 6.48 9.74
CA VAL A 692 -19.34 5.37 9.04
C VAL A 692 -18.64 5.13 7.70
N LYS A 693 -18.27 3.89 7.46
CA LYS A 693 -17.76 3.38 6.20
C LYS A 693 -18.83 2.50 5.55
N CYS A 694 -19.34 2.92 4.41
CA CYS A 694 -20.14 2.07 3.53
C CYS A 694 -19.23 1.51 2.45
N SER A 695 -19.45 0.28 2.00
CA SER A 695 -18.66 -0.35 0.95
C SER A 695 -19.52 -1.32 0.14
N PHE A 696 -19.44 -1.26 -1.18
CA PHE A 696 -19.90 -2.33 -2.06
C PHE A 696 -18.67 -3.16 -2.47
N VAL A 697 -18.75 -4.47 -2.27
CA VAL A 697 -17.67 -5.43 -2.48
C VAL A 697 -18.18 -6.54 -3.39
N ALA A 698 -17.43 -6.91 -4.42
CA ALA A 698 -17.72 -8.02 -5.31
C ALA A 698 -16.50 -8.93 -5.47
N HIS A 699 -16.71 -10.25 -5.40
CA HIS A 699 -15.68 -11.27 -5.54
C HIS A 699 -16.01 -12.18 -6.73
N ASP A 700 -15.02 -12.49 -7.55
CA ASP A 700 -15.12 -13.44 -8.67
C ASP A 700 -16.36 -13.19 -9.57
N THR A 701 -16.68 -11.93 -9.86
CA THR A 701 -17.83 -11.52 -10.70
C THR A 701 -17.45 -10.52 -11.77
N LYS A 702 -18.31 -10.40 -12.77
CA LYS A 702 -18.50 -9.20 -13.57
C LYS A 702 -19.86 -8.58 -13.28
N GLY A 703 -20.04 -7.29 -13.49
CA GLY A 703 -21.30 -6.65 -13.19
C GLY A 703 -21.33 -5.13 -13.34
N PHE A 704 -22.43 -4.56 -12.87
CA PHE A 704 -22.54 -3.14 -12.61
C PHE A 704 -23.27 -2.90 -11.28
N ALA A 705 -23.01 -1.74 -10.68
CA ALA A 705 -23.70 -1.24 -9.51
C ALA A 705 -24.02 0.24 -9.72
N GLU A 706 -25.28 0.62 -9.52
CA GLU A 706 -25.75 2.01 -9.51
C GLU A 706 -26.33 2.29 -8.12
N PHE A 707 -25.60 3.02 -7.28
CA PHE A 707 -26.07 3.46 -5.97
C PHE A 707 -26.70 4.85 -6.13
N ASN A 708 -28.02 4.90 -6.01
CA ASN A 708 -28.82 6.12 -6.15
C ASN A 708 -28.72 7.02 -4.92
N GLU A 709 -28.63 6.40 -3.74
CA GLU A 709 -28.60 7.08 -2.44
C GLU A 709 -27.58 6.38 -1.53
N MET A 710 -26.81 7.18 -0.79
CA MET A 710 -25.95 6.74 0.30
C MET A 710 -25.78 7.91 1.28
N ILE A 711 -26.83 8.18 2.04
CA ILE A 711 -26.97 9.42 2.82
C ILE A 711 -27.04 9.12 4.32
N CYS A 712 -26.13 9.75 5.07
CA CYS A 712 -26.16 9.78 6.53
C CYS A 712 -26.97 11.01 6.99
N THR A 713 -27.92 10.82 7.90
CA THR A 713 -28.78 11.88 8.43
C THR A 713 -28.79 11.89 9.96
N ASP A 714 -28.98 13.09 10.53
CA ASP A 714 -29.13 13.27 11.96
C ASP A 714 -30.62 13.24 12.37
N ASN A 715 -31.09 12.08 12.83
CA ASN A 715 -32.47 11.91 13.32
C ASN A 715 -32.78 12.79 14.56
N SER A 716 -31.82 13.49 15.17
CA SER A 716 -32.09 14.50 16.21
C SER A 716 -32.49 15.87 15.65
N LYS A 717 -32.21 16.14 14.37
CA LYS A 717 -32.41 17.45 13.70
C LYS A 717 -33.57 17.45 12.69
N ALA A 718 -34.28 16.33 12.57
CA ALA A 718 -35.46 16.17 11.71
C ALA A 718 -36.77 16.53 12.43
N GLU A 719 -37.12 17.83 12.45
CA GLU A 719 -38.48 18.35 12.74
C GLU A 719 -39.19 18.86 11.48
#